data_AF-A0A2W0CH58-F1
#
_entry.id   AF-A0A2W0CH58-F1
#
_cell.length_a   1.000
_cell.length_b   1.000
_cell.length_c   1.000
_cell.angle_alpha   90.00
_cell.angle_beta   90.00
_cell.angle_gamma   90.00
#
_symmetry.space_group_name_H-M   'P 1'
#
loop_
_entity.id
_entity.type
_entity.pdbx_description
1 polymer ?
#
loop_
_entity_poly.entity_id
_entity_poly.type
_entity_poly.pdbx_seq_one_letter_code
_entity_poly.pdbx_strand_id
1 'polypeptide(L)'
;MHLSNRRSRFRFTSLTGAFMAFVLSLSLWAPAVHAETPSPQVNEKGQNKALTSESAEAFLDTFFDSAEAKAQYVGASVVVVKDGKVLAEKGYGYADQESKTPVDPKSTAFRVASVSKTFTAAAVMQLVEQGKVDLQADFQTYVKGLEFDNPFDKPVTVENLLTHTTGFEIRDPQQEDIHADFDKTVSMEDYAQQHMPPVVREPGSAYMYDNFSFLLLGMIVENVSGEPFETYMQQHIFKPLGMDNSSFVLNNKFKDQLATAYDAVHNPLDLYTLSPTPMPQGGMLSTAEDIGNFMIAFLNDGVKDNERILKESTVKSMEQYRSSIHPVLPDTTYGFEAAFQLPGAGSSPAIITKAGDLIGFSSYLFLIPEQNTGVFLTYNQSGALRNLFYPAFIQTFFPQYAEPAVIKDFTPQSTNELQRFAGLYADLRLSTIVSSLKSGGTEPGKLSISDAFLGPRTLIQVDENLFKDELTGQFTAFKEQADGTIYMKEPYLNPLGYEKKGQQPQGFRDVRPDSPYAEAIYGLQSLGHYDNDATEAFQPKSAVTRAEFIENVLKMSGLKPSQTTPPADSDWASHPAAGYIQLGYEAGMITGADSKQFKPNQVITRQEAMVMIWRSLQVQYPSELFQDVKLAGHADEWAVPAIQMMVKLGIHGPEVKVLEDGSVDVLARKPLIRQEEAAIMYQLFTQPTDKIVAELMAQQPQPEASNVDEAAEAQPSPANTEETP
;
A
#
# COMPACT_ATOMS: atom_id res chain seq x y z
N MET A 1 25.48 30.81 -43.21
CA MET A 1 25.96 31.05 -41.83
C MET A 1 24.77 31.46 -40.99
N HIS A 2 24.16 30.51 -40.28
CA HIS A 2 23.24 30.65 -39.13
C HIS A 2 22.38 29.37 -39.04
N LEU A 3 22.73 28.50 -38.10
CA LEU A 3 21.91 27.39 -37.64
C LEU A 3 21.07 27.90 -36.45
N SER A 4 19.75 27.93 -36.58
CA SER A 4 18.85 28.17 -35.45
C SER A 4 18.45 26.84 -34.84
N ASN A 5 18.88 26.61 -33.60
CA ASN A 5 18.38 25.57 -32.72
C ASN A 5 16.89 25.76 -32.43
N ARG A 6 16.04 24.81 -32.86
CA ARG A 6 14.71 24.59 -32.26
C ARG A 6 14.83 23.40 -31.29
N ARG A 7 15.02 23.69 -30.01
CA ARG A 7 14.67 22.75 -28.92
C ARG A 7 13.18 22.88 -28.66
N SER A 8 12.40 21.86 -29.03
CA SER A 8 11.00 21.73 -28.61
C SER A 8 10.97 21.35 -27.12
N ARG A 9 10.65 22.31 -26.25
CA ARG A 9 10.24 22.02 -24.87
C ARG A 9 8.84 21.41 -24.94
N PHE A 10 8.71 20.10 -24.78
CA PHE A 10 7.44 19.50 -24.41
C PHE A 10 7.12 19.94 -22.98
N ARG A 11 6.11 20.80 -22.82
CA ARG A 11 5.52 21.11 -21.52
C ARG A 11 4.64 19.91 -21.16
N PHE A 12 5.07 19.11 -20.19
CA PHE A 12 4.15 18.29 -19.42
C PHE A 12 3.12 19.24 -18.79
N THR A 13 1.90 19.20 -19.30
CA THR A 13 0.76 19.92 -18.74
C THR A 13 -0.07 18.88 -18.02
N SER A 14 -0.21 19.04 -16.69
CA SER A 14 -1.33 18.60 -15.86
C SER A 14 -2.09 17.35 -16.34
N LEU A 15 -1.46 16.18 -16.31
CA LEU A 15 -2.18 14.90 -16.25
C LEU A 15 -2.54 14.63 -14.78
N THR A 16 -3.58 15.36 -14.35
CA THR A 16 -4.67 15.00 -13.43
C THR A 16 -4.42 13.99 -12.29
N GLY A 17 -3.95 14.53 -11.16
CA GLY A 17 -4.44 14.31 -9.77
C GLY A 17 -4.94 12.92 -9.32
N ALA A 18 -6.08 12.48 -9.83
CA ALA A 18 -6.76 11.29 -9.33
C ALA A 18 -6.06 9.98 -9.73
N PHE A 19 -5.35 9.96 -10.87
CA PHE A 19 -4.69 8.74 -11.34
C PHE A 19 -3.39 8.46 -10.58
N MET A 20 -2.71 9.50 -10.09
CA MET A 20 -1.45 9.36 -9.37
C MET A 20 -1.64 8.91 -7.92
N ALA A 21 -2.78 9.23 -7.27
CA ALA A 21 -3.13 8.64 -5.97
C ALA A 21 -3.40 7.12 -6.09
N PHE A 22 -4.06 6.71 -7.18
CA PHE A 22 -4.28 5.29 -7.50
C PHE A 22 -2.97 4.57 -7.86
N VAL A 23 -2.10 5.23 -8.64
CA VAL A 23 -0.74 4.74 -8.94
C VAL A 23 0.17 4.81 -7.71
N LEU A 24 0.05 5.75 -6.78
CA LEU A 24 0.84 5.74 -5.55
C LEU A 24 0.39 4.61 -4.60
N SER A 25 -0.90 4.25 -4.58
CA SER A 25 -1.38 3.06 -3.86
C SER A 25 -1.09 1.73 -4.58
N LEU A 26 -1.02 1.69 -5.91
CA LEU A 26 -0.81 0.44 -6.68
C LEU A 26 0.62 0.24 -7.22
N SER A 27 1.38 1.30 -7.51
CA SER A 27 2.79 1.19 -7.97
C SER A 27 3.79 1.05 -6.84
N LEU A 28 3.40 1.35 -5.60
CA LEU A 28 4.13 0.89 -4.42
C LEU A 28 3.82 -0.60 -4.08
N TRP A 29 2.90 -1.22 -4.84
CA TRP A 29 2.22 -2.48 -4.50
C TRP A 29 1.87 -3.34 -5.70
N ALA A 30 2.58 -3.26 -6.81
CA ALA A 30 2.72 -4.47 -7.57
C ALA A 30 3.62 -5.35 -6.68
N PRO A 31 3.14 -6.43 -6.04
CA PRO A 31 4.02 -7.56 -5.92
C PRO A 31 4.41 -7.78 -7.38
N ALA A 32 5.62 -7.38 -7.74
CA ALA A 32 6.18 -7.88 -8.96
C ALA A 32 5.98 -9.38 -8.81
N VAL A 33 5.07 -9.93 -9.63
CA VAL A 33 4.82 -11.36 -9.73
C VAL A 33 6.13 -11.89 -10.25
N HIS A 34 7.09 -12.00 -9.32
CA HIS A 34 8.33 -12.68 -9.53
C HIS A 34 7.84 -14.11 -9.61
N ALA A 35 7.65 -14.56 -10.84
CA ALA A 35 7.84 -15.95 -11.20
C ALA A 35 8.95 -16.48 -10.31
N GLU A 36 8.57 -17.35 -9.37
CA GLU A 36 9.41 -17.93 -8.32
C GLU A 36 10.72 -17.16 -8.16
N THR A 37 10.74 -16.05 -7.41
CA THR A 37 12.03 -15.64 -6.83
C THR A 37 12.59 -16.92 -6.25
N PRO A 38 13.74 -17.42 -6.73
CA PRO A 38 14.30 -18.63 -6.19
C PRO A 38 14.30 -18.38 -4.70
N SER A 39 13.63 -19.24 -3.93
CA SER A 39 13.87 -19.27 -2.50
C SER A 39 15.39 -19.19 -2.39
N PRO A 40 15.97 -18.14 -1.77
CA PRO A 40 17.41 -18.02 -1.68
C PRO A 40 17.87 -19.40 -1.27
N GLN A 41 18.67 -20.05 -2.14
CA GLN A 41 18.97 -21.47 -2.01
C GLN A 41 19.17 -21.71 -0.53
N VAL A 42 18.33 -22.57 0.06
CA VAL A 42 18.37 -22.87 1.49
C VAL A 42 19.76 -23.44 1.72
N ASN A 43 20.70 -22.54 1.99
CA ASN A 43 22.06 -22.87 2.32
C ASN A 43 21.90 -23.70 3.58
N GLU A 44 22.43 -24.92 3.49
CA GLU A 44 22.45 -25.94 4.53
C GLU A 44 22.37 -25.32 5.92
N LYS A 45 21.27 -25.58 6.66
CA LYS A 45 21.04 -25.23 8.07
C LYS A 45 21.97 -24.10 8.55
N GLY A 46 21.61 -22.85 8.21
CA GLY A 46 22.39 -21.66 8.50
C GLY A 46 23.05 -21.74 9.86
N GLN A 47 24.38 -21.82 9.87
CA GLN A 47 25.15 -21.70 11.10
C GLN A 47 24.76 -20.37 11.73
N ASN A 48 24.32 -20.39 12.99
CA ASN A 48 24.00 -19.20 13.77
C ASN A 48 25.25 -18.29 13.82
N LYS A 49 25.36 -17.37 12.85
CA LYS A 49 26.55 -16.53 12.71
C LYS A 49 26.46 -15.46 13.79
N ALA A 50 27.45 -15.41 14.67
CA ALA A 50 27.48 -14.39 15.70
C ALA A 50 27.47 -12.98 15.06
N LEU A 51 26.60 -12.10 15.55
CA LEU A 51 26.55 -10.69 15.14
C LEU A 51 27.65 -9.91 15.89
N THR A 52 28.75 -9.63 15.20
CA THR A 52 29.90 -8.83 15.63
C THR A 52 30.08 -7.69 14.63
N SER A 53 30.92 -6.68 14.94
CA SER A 53 31.23 -5.61 13.98
C SER A 53 31.76 -6.16 12.64
N GLU A 54 32.72 -7.08 12.69
CA GLU A 54 33.29 -7.71 11.49
C GLU A 54 32.24 -8.47 10.67
N SER A 55 31.39 -9.28 11.34
CA SER A 55 30.38 -10.06 10.62
C SER A 55 29.23 -9.21 10.09
N ALA A 56 28.87 -8.13 10.79
CA ALA A 56 27.89 -7.15 10.35
C ALA A 56 28.39 -6.39 9.12
N GLU A 57 29.59 -5.80 9.17
CA GLU A 57 30.17 -5.08 8.03
C GLU A 57 30.30 -5.97 6.79
N ALA A 58 30.79 -7.21 6.95
CA ALA A 58 30.92 -8.15 5.85
C ALA A 58 29.56 -8.56 5.26
N PHE A 59 28.53 -8.72 6.08
CA PHE A 59 27.16 -8.98 5.61
C PHE A 59 26.64 -7.80 4.81
N LEU A 60 26.76 -6.57 5.33
CA LEU A 60 26.29 -5.37 4.64
C LEU A 60 26.99 -5.20 3.29
N ASP A 61 28.32 -5.35 3.24
CA ASP A 61 29.06 -5.22 1.99
C ASP A 61 28.66 -6.27 0.97
N THR A 62 28.45 -7.51 1.39
CA THR A 62 27.99 -8.59 0.51
C THR A 62 26.57 -8.32 -0.01
N PHE A 63 25.67 -7.91 0.89
CA PHE A 63 24.28 -7.61 0.53
C PHE A 63 24.18 -6.45 -0.46
N PHE A 64 24.84 -5.32 -0.16
CA PHE A 64 24.80 -4.12 -1.00
C PHE A 64 25.64 -4.24 -2.29
N ASP A 65 26.56 -5.21 -2.39
CA ASP A 65 27.26 -5.50 -3.64
C ASP A 65 26.43 -6.35 -4.63
N SER A 66 25.36 -7.00 -4.15
CA SER A 66 24.46 -7.82 -4.98
C SER A 66 23.73 -7.00 -6.05
N ALA A 67 23.46 -7.63 -7.19
CA ALA A 67 22.75 -6.98 -8.30
C ALA A 67 21.31 -6.61 -7.91
N GLU A 68 20.67 -7.48 -7.13
CA GLU A 68 19.31 -7.31 -6.63
C GLU A 68 19.21 -6.10 -5.71
N ALA A 69 20.16 -5.92 -4.77
CA ALA A 69 20.17 -4.74 -3.91
C ALA A 69 20.47 -3.46 -4.70
N LYS A 70 21.49 -3.47 -5.58
CA LYS A 70 21.90 -2.29 -6.37
C LYS A 70 20.82 -1.75 -7.29
N ALA A 71 19.85 -2.57 -7.69
CA ALA A 71 18.72 -2.15 -8.50
C ALA A 71 17.64 -1.39 -7.70
N GLN A 72 17.71 -1.36 -6.36
CA GLN A 72 16.66 -0.86 -5.48
C GLN A 72 17.02 0.46 -4.79
N TYR A 73 18.18 1.05 -5.07
CA TYR A 73 18.60 2.34 -4.51
C TYR A 73 19.62 3.07 -5.38
N VAL A 74 19.63 4.40 -5.31
CA VAL A 74 20.74 5.24 -5.78
C VAL A 74 21.75 5.49 -4.65
N GLY A 75 21.25 5.78 -3.46
CA GLY A 75 21.97 5.91 -2.20
C GLY A 75 21.22 5.26 -1.05
N ALA A 76 21.95 4.58 -0.17
CA ALA A 76 21.41 3.94 1.02
C ALA A 76 22.31 4.17 2.24
N SER A 77 21.71 4.26 3.42
CA SER A 77 22.41 4.32 4.70
C SER A 77 21.84 3.29 5.66
N VAL A 78 22.72 2.63 6.39
CA VAL A 78 22.37 1.56 7.33
C VAL A 78 23.18 1.68 8.61
N VAL A 79 22.53 1.44 9.75
CA VAL A 79 23.18 1.30 11.05
C VAL A 79 22.68 0.03 11.74
N VAL A 80 23.62 -0.71 12.34
CA VAL A 80 23.37 -1.91 13.14
C VAL A 80 23.90 -1.65 14.55
N VAL A 81 23.03 -1.75 15.54
CA VAL A 81 23.38 -1.61 16.95
C VAL A 81 23.15 -2.92 17.71
N LYS A 82 24.01 -3.21 18.67
CA LYS A 82 23.86 -4.35 19.58
C LYS A 82 24.48 -4.03 20.94
N ASP A 83 23.80 -4.42 22.02
CA ASP A 83 24.31 -4.32 23.39
C ASP A 83 24.83 -2.90 23.73
N GLY A 84 24.05 -1.89 23.33
CA GLY A 84 24.36 -0.47 23.56
C GLY A 84 25.47 0.12 22.69
N LYS A 85 25.93 -0.58 21.65
CA LYS A 85 27.02 -0.14 20.76
C LYS A 85 26.61 -0.19 19.30
N VAL A 86 27.18 0.72 18.51
CA VAL A 86 27.15 0.63 17.04
C VAL A 86 28.12 -0.46 16.60
N LEU A 87 27.61 -1.48 15.91
CA LEU A 87 28.42 -2.56 15.34
C LEU A 87 28.88 -2.25 13.91
N ALA A 88 28.00 -1.64 13.11
CA ALA A 88 28.28 -1.18 11.76
C ALA A 88 27.42 0.05 11.44
N GLU A 89 28.00 1.01 10.71
CA GLU A 89 27.33 2.21 10.24
C GLU A 89 27.91 2.56 8.86
N LYS A 90 27.13 2.36 7.79
CA LYS A 90 27.64 2.40 6.41
C LYS A 90 26.72 3.16 5.46
N GLY A 91 27.34 3.88 4.54
CA GLY A 91 26.69 4.53 3.41
C GLY A 91 27.08 3.82 2.11
N TYR A 92 26.12 3.64 1.23
CA TYR A 92 26.28 3.00 -0.07
C TYR A 92 25.72 3.91 -1.17
N GLY A 93 26.37 3.95 -2.33
CA GLY A 93 25.93 4.77 -3.46
C GLY A 93 26.02 6.27 -3.18
N TYR A 94 25.06 7.03 -3.70
CA TYR A 94 25.12 8.49 -3.75
C TYR A 94 23.91 9.17 -3.09
N ALA A 95 24.19 10.15 -2.23
CA ALA A 95 23.20 11.11 -1.75
C ALA A 95 22.71 12.00 -2.90
N ASP A 96 23.62 12.32 -3.83
CA ASP A 96 23.31 12.97 -5.10
C ASP A 96 24.15 12.34 -6.23
N GLN A 97 23.47 11.73 -7.19
CA GLN A 97 24.08 11.01 -8.32
C GLN A 97 24.72 11.95 -9.35
N GLU A 98 24.20 13.17 -9.54
CA GLU A 98 24.73 14.12 -10.52
C GLU A 98 26.08 14.66 -10.07
N SER A 99 26.19 15.10 -8.81
CA SER A 99 27.45 15.55 -8.21
C SER A 99 28.32 14.42 -7.69
N LYS A 100 27.83 13.17 -7.72
CA LYS A 100 28.48 11.98 -7.14
C LYS A 100 28.83 12.16 -5.66
N THR A 101 27.97 12.83 -4.91
CA THR A 101 28.12 12.99 -3.46
C THR A 101 27.84 11.64 -2.80
N PRO A 102 28.80 11.00 -2.11
CA PRO A 102 28.57 9.73 -1.46
C PRO A 102 27.59 9.89 -0.29
N VAL A 103 26.85 8.82 0.02
CA VAL A 103 26.06 8.79 1.26
C VAL A 103 26.99 8.72 2.47
N ASP A 104 26.81 9.65 3.40
CA ASP A 104 27.46 9.66 4.71
C ASP A 104 26.41 9.40 5.80
N PRO A 105 26.49 8.27 6.54
CA PRO A 105 25.54 7.93 7.60
C PRO A 105 25.35 8.97 8.71
N LYS A 106 26.33 9.89 8.87
CA LYS A 106 26.32 10.91 9.92
C LYS A 106 25.69 12.22 9.49
N SER A 107 25.83 12.56 8.21
CA SER A 107 25.50 13.91 7.70
C SER A 107 24.46 13.92 6.58
N THR A 108 24.30 12.83 5.84
CA THR A 108 23.26 12.71 4.81
C THR A 108 21.91 12.42 5.48
N ALA A 109 21.02 13.40 5.44
CA ALA A 109 19.66 13.25 5.93
C ALA A 109 18.77 12.56 4.88
N PHE A 110 17.83 11.77 5.35
CA PHE A 110 16.78 11.16 4.55
C PHE A 110 15.42 11.52 5.16
N ARG A 111 14.37 11.53 4.34
CA ARG A 111 13.00 11.46 4.90
C ARG A 111 12.75 10.05 5.39
N VAL A 112 12.52 9.88 6.68
CA VAL A 112 12.31 8.55 7.29
C VAL A 112 10.84 8.15 7.34
N ALA A 113 9.95 8.99 6.79
CA ALA A 113 8.54 8.67 6.60
C ALA A 113 7.92 8.11 7.90
N SER A 114 7.15 7.03 7.82
CA SER A 114 6.41 6.47 8.97
C SER A 114 7.27 5.95 10.13
N VAL A 115 8.60 5.85 10.01
CA VAL A 115 9.48 5.68 11.17
C VAL A 115 9.30 6.83 12.18
N SER A 116 8.88 8.02 11.72
CA SER A 116 8.46 9.15 12.57
C SER A 116 7.50 8.75 13.70
N LYS A 117 6.63 7.76 13.47
CA LYS A 117 5.60 7.33 14.43
C LYS A 117 6.20 6.75 15.71
N THR A 118 7.37 6.09 15.65
CA THR A 118 8.01 5.56 16.86
C THR A 118 8.43 6.69 17.81
N PHE A 119 8.86 7.82 17.24
CA PHE A 119 9.24 9.03 17.97
C PHE A 119 8.01 9.77 18.51
N THR A 120 6.96 9.92 17.70
CA THR A 120 5.68 10.51 18.14
C THR A 120 5.07 9.70 19.29
N ALA A 121 5.09 8.36 19.19
CA ALA A 121 4.64 7.49 20.27
C ALA A 121 5.48 7.65 21.54
N ALA A 122 6.81 7.75 21.42
CA ALA A 122 7.68 8.02 22.57
C ALA A 122 7.33 9.34 23.27
N ALA A 123 7.06 10.41 22.51
CA ALA A 123 6.63 11.69 23.06
C ALA A 123 5.28 11.61 23.78
N VAL A 124 4.30 10.90 23.22
CA VAL A 124 3.02 10.64 23.91
C VAL A 124 3.24 9.87 25.20
N MET A 125 4.06 8.82 25.15
CA MET A 125 4.34 7.98 26.31
C MET A 125 5.15 8.70 27.40
N GLN A 126 5.96 9.72 27.05
CA GLN A 126 6.55 10.66 28.01
C GLN A 126 5.47 11.42 28.80
N LEU A 127 4.40 11.84 28.14
CA LEU A 127 3.29 12.54 28.80
C LEU A 127 2.42 11.59 29.62
N VAL A 128 2.27 10.32 29.19
CA VAL A 128 1.63 9.26 29.96
C VAL A 128 2.39 8.98 31.26
N GLU A 129 3.72 8.81 31.21
CA GLU A 129 4.51 8.55 32.42
C GLU A 129 4.58 9.74 33.40
N GLN A 130 4.27 10.95 32.93
CA GLN A 130 4.10 12.16 33.73
C GLN A 130 2.69 12.27 34.33
N GLY A 131 1.76 11.36 33.98
CA GLY A 131 0.37 11.40 34.40
C GLY A 131 -0.45 12.51 33.75
N LYS A 132 0.02 13.08 32.63
CA LYS A 132 -0.66 14.16 31.91
C LYS A 132 -1.59 13.64 30.82
N VAL A 133 -1.33 12.43 30.31
CA VAL A 133 -2.17 11.73 29.33
C VAL A 133 -2.57 10.38 29.91
N ASP A 134 -3.87 10.12 29.91
CA ASP A 134 -4.47 8.81 30.16
C ASP A 134 -4.74 8.11 28.83
N LEU A 135 -4.21 6.89 28.69
CA LEU A 135 -4.38 6.04 27.50
C LEU A 135 -5.84 5.67 27.24
N GLN A 136 -6.66 5.55 28.29
CA GLN A 136 -8.07 5.17 28.18
C GLN A 136 -9.01 6.36 28.02
N ALA A 137 -8.51 7.59 28.14
CA ALA A 137 -9.32 8.76 27.94
C ALA A 137 -9.65 8.95 26.46
N ASP A 138 -10.85 9.52 26.21
CA ASP A 138 -11.20 10.04 24.90
C ASP A 138 -10.17 11.06 24.45
N PHE A 139 -9.66 10.94 23.22
CA PHE A 139 -8.67 11.85 22.66
C PHE A 139 -9.16 13.31 22.62
N GLN A 140 -10.48 13.55 22.50
CA GLN A 140 -11.06 14.89 22.52
C GLN A 140 -10.85 15.61 23.86
N THR A 141 -10.47 14.89 24.93
CA THR A 141 -10.04 15.49 26.20
C THR A 141 -8.85 16.42 26.01
N TYR A 142 -7.94 16.06 25.09
CA TYR A 142 -6.68 16.74 24.81
C TYR A 142 -6.70 17.54 23.50
N VAL A 143 -7.51 17.12 22.52
CA VAL A 143 -7.67 17.80 21.23
C VAL A 143 -9.11 18.30 21.08
N LYS A 144 -9.34 19.55 21.46
CA LYS A 144 -10.69 20.16 21.48
C LYS A 144 -11.02 20.82 20.14
N GLY A 145 -12.32 20.91 19.82
CA GLY A 145 -12.81 21.69 18.68
C GLY A 145 -12.87 20.94 17.34
N LEU A 146 -12.48 19.66 17.30
CA LEU A 146 -12.68 18.81 16.12
C LEU A 146 -14.07 18.18 16.16
N GLU A 147 -14.89 18.46 15.15
CA GLU A 147 -16.21 17.85 14.97
C GLU A 147 -16.10 16.60 14.08
N PHE A 148 -16.73 15.50 14.51
CA PHE A 148 -16.85 14.28 13.71
C PHE A 148 -18.06 13.46 14.17
N ASP A 149 -18.53 12.58 13.29
CA ASP A 149 -19.60 11.63 13.61
C ASP A 149 -19.02 10.35 14.22
N ASN A 150 -19.60 9.91 15.34
CA ASN A 150 -19.32 8.62 15.95
C ASN A 150 -20.65 7.95 16.31
N PRO A 151 -21.12 6.99 15.49
CA PRO A 151 -22.40 6.32 15.73
C PRO A 151 -22.30 5.23 16.81
N PHE A 152 -21.13 5.02 17.41
CA PHE A 152 -20.90 3.98 18.43
C PHE A 152 -20.89 4.58 19.84
N ASP A 153 -21.40 3.82 20.81
CA ASP A 153 -21.39 4.21 22.24
C ASP A 153 -19.99 4.14 22.91
N LYS A 154 -18.92 4.05 22.10
CA LYS A 154 -17.53 3.98 22.57
C LYS A 154 -16.74 5.17 22.04
N PRO A 155 -16.02 5.92 22.92
CA PRO A 155 -15.14 6.98 22.47
C PRO A 155 -13.91 6.40 21.76
N VAL A 156 -13.25 7.22 20.96
CA VAL A 156 -11.92 6.90 20.43
C VAL A 156 -10.89 7.28 21.51
N THR A 157 -10.18 6.30 22.06
CA THR A 157 -9.20 6.56 23.12
C THR A 157 -7.82 6.90 22.57
N VAL A 158 -6.94 7.47 23.41
CA VAL A 158 -5.52 7.68 23.04
C VAL A 158 -4.83 6.35 22.71
N GLU A 159 -5.18 5.26 23.40
CA GLU A 159 -4.70 3.92 23.05
C GLU A 159 -5.18 3.48 21.66
N ASN A 160 -6.42 3.78 21.27
CA ASN A 160 -6.89 3.48 19.92
C ASN A 160 -6.09 4.21 18.85
N LEU A 161 -5.66 5.45 19.11
CA LEU A 161 -4.78 6.19 18.21
C LEU A 161 -3.40 5.50 18.09
N LEU A 162 -2.78 5.15 19.23
CA LEU A 162 -1.47 4.50 19.26
C LEU A 162 -1.45 3.12 18.61
N THR A 163 -2.58 2.42 18.61
CA THR A 163 -2.73 1.04 18.14
C THR A 163 -3.45 0.92 16.80
N HIS A 164 -3.73 2.03 16.11
CA HIS A 164 -4.41 2.00 14.81
C HIS A 164 -5.76 1.26 14.85
N THR A 165 -6.48 1.38 15.97
CA THR A 165 -7.81 0.75 16.19
C THR A 165 -8.90 1.79 16.36
N THR A 166 -8.73 2.97 15.77
CA THR A 166 -9.62 4.15 15.91
C THR A 166 -11.04 3.90 15.40
N GLY A 167 -11.19 3.05 14.39
CA GLY A 167 -12.45 2.88 13.67
C GLY A 167 -12.75 4.00 12.66
N PHE A 168 -11.83 4.95 12.47
CA PHE A 168 -11.99 6.04 11.51
C PHE A 168 -12.08 5.54 10.07
N GLU A 169 -12.85 6.24 9.23
CA GLU A 169 -12.67 6.17 7.78
C GLU A 169 -11.22 6.58 7.45
N ILE A 170 -10.56 5.83 6.57
CA ILE A 170 -9.17 6.08 6.21
C ILE A 170 -8.96 7.53 5.73
N ARG A 171 -7.88 8.15 6.18
CA ARG A 171 -7.49 9.52 5.82
C ARG A 171 -5.98 9.59 5.67
N ASP A 172 -5.49 9.30 4.47
CA ASP A 172 -4.08 9.40 4.12
C ASP A 172 -3.75 10.77 3.49
N PRO A 173 -2.49 11.23 3.58
CA PRO A 173 -2.05 12.43 2.87
C PRO A 173 -2.37 12.37 1.38
N GLN A 174 -2.84 13.48 0.83
CA GLN A 174 -3.23 13.60 -0.58
C GLN A 174 -2.10 14.21 -1.40
N GLN A 175 -2.23 14.23 -2.73
CA GLN A 175 -1.21 14.82 -3.60
C GLN A 175 -1.02 16.31 -3.33
N GLU A 176 -2.08 17.04 -2.98
CA GLU A 176 -2.04 18.48 -2.71
C GLU A 176 -1.24 18.82 -1.44
N ASP A 177 -1.02 17.82 -0.57
CA ASP A 177 -0.22 17.95 0.64
C ASP A 177 1.28 17.99 0.34
N ILE A 178 1.68 17.62 -0.88
CA ILE A 178 3.06 17.62 -1.35
C ILE A 178 3.24 18.77 -2.34
N HIS A 179 4.04 19.77 -1.98
CA HIS A 179 4.19 20.98 -2.80
C HIS A 179 5.59 21.60 -2.73
N ALA A 180 5.88 22.48 -3.68
CA ALA A 180 7.13 23.25 -3.76
C ALA A 180 7.02 24.65 -3.12
N ASP A 181 5.88 24.99 -2.50
CA ASP A 181 5.74 26.23 -1.72
C ASP A 181 6.38 26.05 -0.34
N PHE A 182 7.66 26.40 -0.22
CA PHE A 182 8.43 26.27 1.02
C PHE A 182 8.14 27.36 2.07
N ASP A 183 7.36 28.39 1.70
CA ASP A 183 6.97 29.48 2.60
C ASP A 183 5.58 29.21 3.23
N LYS A 184 4.76 28.36 2.59
CA LYS A 184 3.49 27.90 3.14
C LYS A 184 3.71 27.08 4.41
N THR A 185 3.08 27.53 5.50
CA THR A 185 2.98 26.80 6.77
C THR A 185 1.54 26.41 7.01
N VAL A 186 1.29 25.13 7.29
CA VAL A 186 -0.03 24.59 7.64
C VAL A 186 0.08 23.96 9.02
N SER A 187 -0.70 24.43 9.98
CA SER A 187 -0.73 23.88 11.33
C SER A 187 -1.39 22.49 11.35
N MET A 188 -1.07 21.66 12.35
CA MET A 188 -1.74 20.37 12.52
C MET A 188 -3.24 20.56 12.80
N GLU A 189 -3.62 21.60 13.54
CA GLU A 189 -5.01 21.93 13.85
C GLU A 189 -5.81 22.29 12.59
N ASP A 190 -5.31 23.22 11.76
CA ASP A 190 -5.98 23.61 10.52
C ASP A 190 -6.15 22.41 9.58
N TYR A 191 -5.13 21.56 9.49
CA TYR A 191 -5.20 20.34 8.70
C TYR A 191 -6.25 19.37 9.24
N ALA A 192 -6.24 19.12 10.56
CA ALA A 192 -7.17 18.19 11.20
C ALA A 192 -8.64 18.67 11.07
N GLN A 193 -8.91 19.97 11.22
CA GLN A 193 -10.25 20.55 11.05
C GLN A 193 -10.81 20.32 9.64
N GLN A 194 -9.96 20.35 8.61
CA GLN A 194 -10.37 20.16 7.22
C GLN A 194 -10.53 18.67 6.83
N HIS A 195 -9.82 17.78 7.52
CA HIS A 195 -9.69 16.38 7.09
C HIS A 195 -10.28 15.36 8.07
N MET A 196 -10.84 15.78 9.21
CA MET A 196 -11.35 14.89 10.27
C MET A 196 -12.30 13.81 9.70
N PRO A 197 -11.98 12.51 9.86
CA PRO A 197 -12.84 11.42 9.41
C PRO A 197 -13.99 11.12 10.39
N PRO A 198 -15.14 10.61 9.90
CA PRO A 198 -16.11 9.96 10.77
C PRO A 198 -15.58 8.61 11.27
N VAL A 199 -16.16 8.10 12.35
CA VAL A 199 -15.96 6.73 12.83
C VAL A 199 -16.96 5.82 12.11
N VAL A 200 -16.46 4.81 11.41
CA VAL A 200 -17.27 3.87 10.59
C VAL A 200 -17.19 2.42 11.09
N ARG A 201 -16.38 2.18 12.12
CA ARG A 201 -16.25 0.89 12.81
C ARG A 201 -16.12 1.15 14.31
N GLU A 202 -16.61 0.24 15.13
CA GLU A 202 -16.52 0.39 16.58
C GLU A 202 -15.04 0.54 17.02
N PRO A 203 -14.67 1.61 17.76
CA PRO A 203 -13.30 1.79 18.24
C PRO A 203 -12.79 0.57 19.03
N GLY A 204 -11.58 0.13 18.73
CA GLY A 204 -10.93 -1.05 19.31
C GLY A 204 -11.27 -2.38 18.62
N SER A 205 -12.24 -2.42 17.69
CA SER A 205 -12.71 -3.69 17.11
C SER A 205 -11.76 -4.33 16.09
N ALA A 206 -11.05 -3.53 15.29
CA ALA A 206 -10.19 -3.99 14.21
C ALA A 206 -8.96 -3.09 14.02
N TYR A 207 -7.85 -3.71 13.63
CA TYR A 207 -6.65 -3.02 13.20
C TYR A 207 -6.81 -2.53 11.76
N MET A 208 -6.50 -1.25 11.57
CA MET A 208 -6.37 -0.62 10.26
C MET A 208 -5.33 0.49 10.42
N TYR A 209 -4.16 0.33 9.81
CA TYR A 209 -3.11 1.36 9.82
C TYR A 209 -3.73 2.73 9.54
N ASP A 210 -3.34 3.74 10.32
CA ASP A 210 -4.04 5.03 10.29
C ASP A 210 -3.02 6.17 10.48
N ASN A 211 -2.76 6.91 9.40
CA ASN A 211 -1.87 8.07 9.43
C ASN A 211 -2.47 9.23 10.23
N PHE A 212 -3.78 9.45 10.11
CA PHE A 212 -4.49 10.54 10.76
C PHE A 212 -4.50 10.36 12.28
N SER A 213 -4.56 9.11 12.76
CA SER A 213 -4.43 8.82 14.19
C SER A 213 -3.13 9.36 14.81
N PHE A 214 -2.00 9.32 14.08
CA PHE A 214 -0.72 9.83 14.54
C PHE A 214 -0.58 11.34 14.40
N LEU A 215 -1.30 11.97 13.47
CA LEU A 215 -1.45 13.42 13.46
C LEU A 215 -2.11 13.90 14.76
N LEU A 216 -3.21 13.25 15.16
CA LEU A 216 -3.90 13.55 16.43
C LEU A 216 -3.00 13.33 17.64
N LEU A 217 -2.15 12.29 17.64
CA LEU A 217 -1.16 12.06 18.71
C LEU A 217 -0.13 13.19 18.81
N GLY A 218 0.33 13.74 17.67
CA GLY A 218 1.19 14.93 17.70
C GLY A 218 0.47 16.17 18.22
N MET A 219 -0.80 16.36 17.90
CA MET A 219 -1.63 17.42 18.49
C MET A 219 -1.82 17.23 20.01
N ILE A 220 -1.96 15.99 20.49
CA ILE A 220 -1.99 15.70 21.94
C ILE A 220 -0.68 16.17 22.59
N VAL A 221 0.47 15.85 21.98
CA VAL A 221 1.78 16.29 22.49
C VAL A 221 1.84 17.81 22.56
N GLU A 222 1.46 18.50 21.49
CA GLU A 222 1.47 19.97 21.43
C GLU A 222 0.55 20.61 22.48
N ASN A 223 -0.71 20.16 22.55
CA ASN A 223 -1.71 20.74 23.44
C ASN A 223 -1.43 20.48 24.91
N VAL A 224 -0.93 19.29 25.26
CA VAL A 224 -0.71 18.89 26.66
C VAL A 224 0.62 19.42 27.20
N SER A 225 1.64 19.52 26.35
CA SER A 225 2.93 20.13 26.74
C SER A 225 2.87 21.66 26.75
N GLY A 226 2.08 22.26 25.87
CA GLY A 226 2.09 23.70 25.61
C GLY A 226 3.25 24.15 24.71
N GLU A 227 3.96 23.21 24.09
CA GLU A 227 5.09 23.45 23.19
C GLU A 227 4.74 23.02 21.77
N PRO A 228 5.14 23.75 20.71
CA PRO A 228 5.00 23.27 19.34
C PRO A 228 5.61 21.87 19.19
N PHE A 229 4.94 20.98 18.44
CA PHE A 229 5.35 19.57 18.36
C PHE A 229 6.83 19.37 18.00
N GLU A 230 7.34 20.03 16.96
CA GLU A 230 8.74 19.93 16.57
C GLU A 230 9.71 20.45 17.63
N THR A 231 9.27 21.42 18.43
CA THR A 231 10.03 21.95 19.56
C THR A 231 10.09 20.93 20.70
N TYR A 232 8.97 20.28 21.03
CA TYR A 232 8.92 19.21 22.01
C TYR A 232 9.87 18.06 21.61
N MET A 233 9.81 17.62 20.35
CA MET A 233 10.69 16.58 19.82
C MET A 233 12.17 16.96 19.94
N GLN A 234 12.52 18.19 19.58
CA GLN A 234 13.89 18.68 19.69
C GLN A 234 14.40 18.67 21.14
N GLN A 235 13.58 19.11 22.10
CA GLN A 235 14.01 19.31 23.49
C GLN A 235 14.02 18.02 24.31
N HIS A 236 13.02 17.15 24.12
CA HIS A 236 12.78 16.01 25.01
C HIS A 236 13.18 14.66 24.42
N ILE A 237 13.49 14.60 23.13
CA ILE A 237 13.93 13.38 22.44
C ILE A 237 15.28 13.59 21.76
N PHE A 238 15.39 14.53 20.81
CA PHE A 238 16.58 14.62 19.96
C PHE A 238 17.81 15.12 20.71
N LYS A 239 17.69 16.26 21.41
CA LYS A 239 18.83 16.85 22.14
C LYS A 239 19.37 15.93 23.26
N PRO A 240 18.56 15.30 24.12
CA PRO A 240 19.07 14.36 25.13
C PRO A 240 19.83 13.17 24.54
N LEU A 241 19.49 12.74 23.32
CA LEU A 241 20.12 11.60 22.66
C LEU A 241 21.31 11.97 21.77
N GLY A 242 21.54 13.27 21.55
CA GLY A 242 22.55 13.77 20.61
C GLY A 242 22.17 13.59 19.15
N MET A 243 20.87 13.66 18.83
CA MET A 243 20.35 13.56 17.46
C MET A 243 20.31 14.93 16.79
N ASP A 244 21.48 15.49 16.50
CA ASP A 244 21.60 16.87 16.01
C ASP A 244 21.17 17.04 14.53
N ASN A 245 21.03 15.94 13.78
CA ASN A 245 20.64 15.90 12.37
C ASN A 245 19.25 15.27 12.20
N SER A 246 18.35 15.57 13.12
CA SER A 246 16.95 15.14 13.12
C SER A 246 15.98 16.32 13.24
N SER A 247 14.88 16.32 12.48
CA SER A 247 13.86 17.39 12.53
C SER A 247 12.53 16.94 11.91
N PHE A 248 11.42 17.54 12.35
CA PHE A 248 10.11 17.40 11.69
C PHE A 248 9.82 18.51 10.68
N VAL A 249 10.73 19.47 10.51
CA VAL A 249 10.59 20.62 9.62
C VAL A 249 11.78 20.69 8.67
N LEU A 250 11.50 20.86 7.37
CA LEU A 250 12.50 21.08 6.32
C LEU A 250 12.98 22.54 6.32
N ASN A 251 13.89 22.88 7.22
CA ASN A 251 14.58 24.17 7.23
C ASN A 251 15.81 24.18 6.31
N ASN A 252 16.53 25.32 6.22
CA ASN A 252 17.69 25.45 5.33
C ASN A 252 18.81 24.42 5.60
N LYS A 253 19.10 24.10 6.88
CA LYS A 253 20.09 23.06 7.22
C LYS A 253 19.70 21.72 6.58
N PHE A 254 18.44 21.33 6.72
CA PHE A 254 17.96 20.06 6.18
C PHE A 254 17.79 20.07 4.67
N LYS A 255 17.53 21.23 4.03
CA LYS A 255 17.58 21.34 2.56
C LYS A 255 18.97 21.02 2.02
N ASP A 256 20.02 21.44 2.71
CA ASP A 256 21.41 21.18 2.30
C ASP A 256 21.88 19.76 2.61
N GLN A 257 21.35 19.13 3.67
CA GLN A 257 21.73 17.78 4.10
C GLN A 257 20.92 16.65 3.45
N LEU A 258 19.72 16.95 2.96
CA LEU A 258 18.79 15.95 2.43
C LEU A 258 19.32 15.34 1.14
N ALA A 259 19.40 14.01 1.09
CA ALA A 259 19.69 13.27 -0.14
C ALA A 259 18.66 13.61 -1.24
N THR A 260 19.11 13.70 -2.49
CA THR A 260 18.22 13.83 -3.65
C THR A 260 17.36 12.58 -3.76
N ALA A 261 16.04 12.76 -3.90
CA ALA A 261 15.09 11.68 -4.12
C ALA A 261 15.13 11.21 -5.57
N TYR A 262 14.94 9.90 -5.80
CA TYR A 262 14.92 9.32 -7.14
C TYR A 262 13.66 8.48 -7.40
N ASP A 263 13.22 8.44 -8.65
CA ASP A 263 12.20 7.49 -9.12
C ASP A 263 12.79 6.07 -9.33
N ALA A 264 11.92 5.12 -9.71
CA ALA A 264 12.30 3.71 -9.89
C ALA A 264 13.30 3.46 -11.04
N VAL A 265 13.52 4.44 -11.93
CA VAL A 265 14.50 4.36 -13.03
C VAL A 265 15.66 5.35 -12.84
N HIS A 266 15.83 5.83 -11.61
CA HIS A 266 16.93 6.70 -11.16
C HIS A 266 16.92 8.10 -11.77
N ASN A 267 15.76 8.66 -12.14
CA ASN A 267 15.66 10.09 -12.41
C ASN A 267 15.51 10.87 -11.10
N PRO A 268 16.20 12.01 -10.93
CA PRO A 268 16.05 12.84 -9.75
C PRO A 268 14.65 13.46 -9.70
N LEU A 269 14.09 13.55 -8.49
CA LEU A 269 12.82 14.19 -8.20
C LEU A 269 13.04 15.59 -7.63
N ASP A 270 12.12 16.50 -7.93
CA ASP A 270 12.15 17.86 -7.39
C ASP A 270 11.99 17.84 -5.86
N LEU A 271 12.70 18.74 -5.19
CA LEU A 271 12.54 18.95 -3.75
C LEU A 271 11.11 19.41 -3.43
N TYR A 272 10.53 18.85 -2.36
CA TYR A 272 9.19 19.17 -1.90
C TYR A 272 9.11 19.35 -0.37
N THR A 273 8.05 20.03 0.06
CA THR A 273 7.60 20.13 1.46
C THR A 273 6.21 19.51 1.63
N LEU A 274 5.73 19.45 2.87
CA LEU A 274 4.55 18.71 3.29
C LEU A 274 3.54 19.61 4.02
N SER A 275 2.26 19.29 3.89
CA SER A 275 1.14 19.79 4.71
C SER A 275 0.52 18.62 5.51
N PRO A 276 0.31 18.74 6.84
CA PRO A 276 0.73 19.84 7.70
C PRO A 276 2.26 19.95 7.76
N THR A 277 2.77 21.12 8.15
CA THR A 277 4.21 21.40 8.09
C THR A 277 5.02 20.53 9.06
N PRO A 278 4.75 20.54 10.38
CA PRO A 278 5.09 19.40 11.21
C PRO A 278 4.08 18.28 10.93
N MET A 279 4.59 17.12 10.49
CA MET A 279 3.78 15.96 10.17
C MET A 279 4.18 14.78 11.08
N PRO A 280 3.62 14.64 12.29
CA PRO A 280 4.01 13.63 13.28
C PRO A 280 3.97 12.18 12.78
N GLN A 281 3.10 11.91 11.80
CA GLN A 281 2.91 10.60 11.21
C GLN A 281 3.97 10.23 10.16
N GLY A 282 4.76 11.18 9.64
CA GLY A 282 5.72 10.84 8.58
C GLY A 282 6.73 11.92 8.13
N GLY A 283 6.74 13.09 8.73
CA GLY A 283 7.51 14.25 8.25
C GLY A 283 8.97 14.28 8.70
N MET A 284 9.40 13.35 9.56
CA MET A 284 10.74 13.38 10.13
C MET A 284 11.82 13.20 9.06
N LEU A 285 12.85 14.04 9.16
CA LEU A 285 14.13 13.91 8.51
C LEU A 285 15.15 13.46 9.54
N SER A 286 16.03 12.52 9.18
CA SER A 286 17.06 12.00 10.08
C SER A 286 18.23 11.41 9.32
N THR A 287 19.33 11.16 10.03
CA THR A 287 20.48 10.37 9.56
C THR A 287 20.45 8.98 10.19
N ALA A 288 21.28 8.05 9.69
CA ALA A 288 21.39 6.72 10.29
C ALA A 288 22.03 6.77 11.69
N GLU A 289 23.04 7.63 11.90
CA GLU A 289 23.68 7.82 13.22
C GLU A 289 22.63 8.26 14.27
N ASP A 290 21.78 9.22 13.94
CA ASP A 290 20.74 9.73 14.84
C ASP A 290 19.69 8.66 15.19
N ILE A 291 19.18 7.92 14.21
CA ILE A 291 18.26 6.80 14.50
C ILE A 291 18.97 5.72 15.32
N GLY A 292 20.25 5.46 15.07
CA GLY A 292 21.09 4.59 15.89
C GLY A 292 21.12 5.00 17.35
N ASN A 293 21.23 6.29 17.65
CA ASN A 293 21.19 6.82 19.01
C ASN A 293 19.83 6.55 19.69
N PHE A 294 18.72 6.72 18.97
CA PHE A 294 17.38 6.35 19.47
C PHE A 294 17.24 4.85 19.72
N MET A 295 17.73 4.00 18.80
CA MET A 295 17.70 2.54 18.98
C MET A 295 18.47 2.12 20.23
N ILE A 296 19.69 2.67 20.43
CA ILE A 296 20.50 2.38 21.62
C ILE A 296 19.74 2.78 22.88
N ALA A 297 19.14 3.97 22.93
CA ALA A 297 18.37 4.41 24.09
C ALA A 297 17.16 3.51 24.36
N PHE A 298 16.39 3.18 23.32
CA PHE A 298 15.19 2.34 23.44
C PHE A 298 15.55 0.93 23.93
N LEU A 299 16.55 0.29 23.30
CA LEU A 299 17.01 -1.06 23.67
C LEU A 299 17.70 -1.11 25.04
N ASN A 300 18.16 0.03 25.56
CA ASN A 300 18.76 0.18 26.88
C ASN A 300 17.78 0.84 27.86
N ASP A 301 16.52 0.40 27.82
CA ASP A 301 15.45 0.77 28.76
C ASP A 301 15.22 2.29 28.90
N GLY A 302 15.39 3.01 27.78
CA GLY A 302 15.13 4.44 27.65
C GLY A 302 16.33 5.34 27.97
N VAL A 303 17.55 4.80 28.01
CA VAL A 303 18.78 5.51 28.43
C VAL A 303 19.90 5.41 27.42
N LYS A 304 20.52 6.55 27.11
CA LYS A 304 21.80 6.62 26.38
C LYS A 304 22.74 7.61 27.09
N ASP A 305 23.99 7.23 27.32
CA ASP A 305 25.02 8.09 27.92
C ASP A 305 24.61 8.78 29.25
N ASN A 306 23.80 8.09 30.07
CA ASN A 306 23.17 8.57 31.32
C ASN A 306 22.00 9.54 31.13
N GLU A 307 21.65 9.92 29.91
CA GLU A 307 20.45 10.69 29.59
C GLU A 307 19.27 9.73 29.41
N ARG A 308 18.17 9.99 30.13
CA ARG A 308 16.96 9.17 30.10
C ARG A 308 15.83 9.92 29.39
N ILE A 309 15.28 9.32 28.35
CA ILE A 309 14.09 9.86 27.66
C ILE A 309 12.79 9.14 28.03
N LEU A 310 12.85 7.89 28.54
CA LEU A 310 11.70 7.09 28.95
C LEU A 310 12.05 6.25 30.19
N LYS A 311 11.08 5.96 31.06
CA LYS A 311 11.25 4.93 32.09
C LYS A 311 11.30 3.53 31.46
N GLU A 312 12.00 2.60 32.11
CA GLU A 312 12.06 1.18 31.70
C GLU A 312 10.66 0.59 31.51
N SER A 313 9.76 0.78 32.48
CA SER A 313 8.36 0.31 32.38
C SER A 313 7.62 0.88 31.17
N THR A 314 7.94 2.12 30.77
CA THR A 314 7.35 2.78 29.61
C THR A 314 7.86 2.15 28.32
N VAL A 315 9.17 1.87 28.23
CA VAL A 315 9.77 1.14 27.09
C VAL A 315 9.17 -0.26 26.97
N LYS A 316 9.09 -1.02 28.07
CA LYS A 316 8.46 -2.36 28.07
C LYS A 316 6.99 -2.31 27.64
N SER A 317 6.29 -1.23 28.01
CA SER A 317 4.92 -1.00 27.54
C SER A 317 4.85 -0.75 26.02
N MET A 318 5.84 -0.07 25.43
CA MET A 318 5.94 0.19 24.00
C MET A 318 6.40 -1.04 23.19
N GLU A 319 7.13 -1.97 23.80
CA GLU A 319 7.54 -3.24 23.19
C GLU A 319 6.38 -4.23 23.06
N GLN A 320 5.37 -4.13 23.93
CA GLN A 320 4.27 -5.08 23.98
C GLN A 320 3.28 -4.90 22.82
N TYR A 321 3.01 -5.98 22.08
CA TYR A 321 1.91 -6.04 21.13
C TYR A 321 0.56 -5.86 21.82
N ARG A 322 -0.22 -4.88 21.33
CA ARG A 322 -1.52 -4.47 21.88
C ARG A 322 -2.68 -4.99 21.06
N SER A 323 -2.46 -5.12 19.76
CA SER A 323 -3.38 -5.75 18.82
C SER A 323 -2.71 -6.94 18.15
N SER A 324 -3.51 -7.99 17.97
CA SER A 324 -3.14 -9.16 17.21
C SER A 324 -4.43 -9.84 16.75
N ILE A 325 -4.46 -10.25 15.48
CA ILE A 325 -5.52 -11.13 14.97
C ILE A 325 -5.29 -12.59 15.39
N HIS A 326 -4.02 -12.98 15.53
CA HIS A 326 -3.58 -14.30 15.94
C HIS A 326 -2.15 -14.23 16.52
N PRO A 327 -1.75 -15.04 17.52
CA PRO A 327 -0.42 -14.94 18.14
C PRO A 327 0.81 -14.97 17.21
N VAL A 328 0.72 -15.63 16.04
CA VAL A 328 1.80 -15.65 15.02
C VAL A 328 1.70 -14.50 14.01
N LEU A 329 0.62 -13.72 14.10
CA LEU A 329 0.28 -12.53 13.32
C LEU A 329 -0.07 -11.36 14.26
N PRO A 330 0.91 -10.87 15.06
CA PRO A 330 0.74 -9.60 15.73
C PRO A 330 0.43 -8.46 14.73
N ASP A 331 -0.12 -7.35 15.24
CA ASP A 331 -0.36 -6.15 14.42
C ASP A 331 0.57 -5.02 14.83
N THR A 332 0.38 -4.47 16.03
CA THR A 332 1.05 -3.24 16.46
C THR A 332 1.23 -3.17 17.97
N THR A 333 2.25 -2.42 18.37
CA THR A 333 2.56 -2.01 19.73
C THR A 333 2.20 -0.52 19.90
N TYR A 334 2.75 0.18 20.88
CA TYR A 334 2.74 1.65 20.86
C TYR A 334 3.92 2.17 20.02
N GLY A 335 3.63 2.54 18.78
CA GLY A 335 4.58 3.18 17.86
C GLY A 335 5.29 2.23 16.89
N PHE A 336 5.27 0.92 17.15
CA PHE A 336 5.85 -0.11 16.27
C PHE A 336 4.80 -1.10 15.75
N GLU A 337 5.22 -1.94 14.82
CA GLU A 337 4.40 -2.91 14.08
C GLU A 337 5.06 -4.27 14.02
N ALA A 338 4.25 -5.26 13.68
CA ALA A 338 4.72 -6.59 13.34
C ALA A 338 5.70 -6.56 12.17
N ALA A 339 6.76 -7.36 12.27
CA ALA A 339 7.66 -7.57 11.17
C ALA A 339 6.96 -8.23 9.96
N PHE A 340 7.54 -8.09 8.78
CA PHE A 340 7.09 -8.84 7.61
C PHE A 340 7.06 -10.34 7.90
N GLN A 341 6.01 -11.00 7.40
CA GLN A 341 5.91 -12.46 7.54
C GLN A 341 7.03 -13.13 6.74
N LEU A 342 7.73 -14.03 7.41
CA LEU A 342 8.59 -14.98 6.73
C LEU A 342 7.75 -16.23 6.40
N PRO A 343 7.78 -16.75 5.16
CA PRO A 343 6.99 -17.91 4.76
C PRO A 343 7.14 -19.08 5.73
N GLY A 344 6.01 -19.56 6.27
CA GLY A 344 5.95 -20.64 7.25
C GLY A 344 6.32 -20.26 8.70
N ALA A 345 6.99 -19.13 8.94
CA ALA A 345 7.37 -18.66 10.28
C ALA A 345 6.40 -17.61 10.87
N GLY A 346 5.69 -16.88 10.01
CA GLY A 346 4.82 -15.78 10.41
C GLY A 346 5.61 -14.53 10.79
N SER A 347 5.01 -13.67 11.61
CA SER A 347 5.63 -12.46 12.13
C SER A 347 6.04 -12.70 13.59
N SER A 348 7.34 -12.88 13.83
CA SER A 348 7.85 -13.17 15.18
C SER A 348 7.42 -12.08 16.18
N PRO A 349 6.74 -12.43 17.29
CA PRO A 349 6.37 -11.46 18.32
C PRO A 349 7.56 -10.94 19.14
N ALA A 350 8.76 -11.49 18.93
CA ALA A 350 10.00 -11.00 19.54
C ALA A 350 10.63 -9.82 18.78
N ILE A 351 10.14 -9.53 17.58
CA ILE A 351 10.66 -8.47 16.71
C ILE A 351 9.59 -7.40 16.57
N ILE A 352 9.96 -6.14 16.77
CA ILE A 352 9.10 -4.97 16.53
C ILE A 352 9.73 -4.12 15.42
N THR A 353 8.92 -3.57 14.54
CA THR A 353 9.39 -2.91 13.33
C THR A 353 8.65 -1.62 13.04
N LYS A 354 9.21 -0.78 12.17
CA LYS A 354 8.46 0.28 11.52
C LYS A 354 9.02 0.52 10.12
N ALA A 355 8.17 0.37 9.13
CA ALA A 355 8.47 0.73 7.75
C ALA A 355 8.05 2.19 7.50
N GLY A 356 8.70 2.84 6.53
CA GLY A 356 8.32 4.17 6.10
C GLY A 356 8.53 4.36 4.61
N ASP A 357 7.56 4.99 3.95
CA ASP A 357 7.63 5.39 2.55
C ASP A 357 7.10 6.82 2.38
N LEU A 358 7.84 7.60 1.61
CA LEU A 358 7.45 8.89 1.06
C LEU A 358 7.97 8.97 -0.38
N ILE A 359 7.53 9.96 -1.15
CA ILE A 359 7.97 10.11 -2.54
C ILE A 359 9.50 10.16 -2.59
N GLY A 360 10.10 9.16 -3.25
CA GLY A 360 11.54 9.02 -3.45
C GLY A 360 12.35 8.68 -2.20
N PHE A 361 11.72 8.23 -1.12
CA PHE A 361 12.41 7.77 0.09
C PHE A 361 11.70 6.57 0.72
N SER A 362 12.49 5.60 1.14
CA SER A 362 12.01 4.45 1.91
C SER A 362 12.93 4.18 3.10
N SER A 363 12.36 3.67 4.18
CA SER A 363 13.10 3.29 5.38
C SER A 363 12.49 2.07 6.07
N TYR A 364 13.30 1.44 6.90
CA TYR A 364 12.91 0.30 7.71
C TYR A 364 13.73 0.26 9.00
N LEU A 365 13.02 0.31 10.12
CA LEU A 365 13.55 0.13 11.46
C LEU A 365 13.06 -1.21 11.99
N PHE A 366 13.95 -2.05 12.52
CA PHE A 366 13.54 -3.22 13.30
C PHE A 366 14.42 -3.42 14.52
N LEU A 367 13.77 -3.81 15.61
CA LEU A 367 14.38 -4.07 16.91
C LEU A 367 14.06 -5.49 17.34
N ILE A 368 15.04 -6.13 17.98
CA ILE A 368 14.90 -7.41 18.66
C ILE A 368 15.26 -7.17 20.14
N PRO A 369 14.31 -6.69 20.97
CA PRO A 369 14.60 -6.24 22.32
C PRO A 369 15.28 -7.31 23.18
N GLU A 370 14.85 -8.56 23.10
CA GLU A 370 15.46 -9.67 23.86
C GLU A 370 16.90 -10.00 23.44
N GLN A 371 17.35 -9.50 22.29
CA GLN A 371 18.73 -9.64 21.79
C GLN A 371 19.52 -8.32 21.87
N ASN A 372 18.94 -7.28 22.48
CA ASN A 372 19.46 -5.90 22.50
C ASN A 372 19.96 -5.44 21.12
N THR A 373 19.28 -5.83 20.04
CA THR A 373 19.74 -5.60 18.67
C THR A 373 18.77 -4.70 17.93
N GLY A 374 19.29 -3.74 17.17
CA GLY A 374 18.50 -2.86 16.32
C GLY A 374 19.17 -2.63 14.98
N VAL A 375 18.37 -2.48 13.94
CA VAL A 375 18.84 -2.12 12.61
C VAL A 375 17.93 -1.04 12.02
N PHE A 376 18.54 -0.03 11.43
CA PHE A 376 17.85 0.97 10.64
C PHE A 376 18.47 1.05 9.25
N LEU A 377 17.61 1.00 8.23
CA LEU A 377 17.94 1.12 6.82
C LEU A 377 17.12 2.26 6.21
N THR A 378 17.75 3.15 5.45
CA THR A 378 17.06 4.19 4.67
C THR A 378 17.72 4.36 3.30
N TYR A 379 16.93 4.72 2.29
CA TYR A 379 17.41 4.90 0.91
C TYR A 379 16.58 5.92 0.16
N ASN A 380 17.18 6.59 -0.82
CA ASN A 380 16.59 7.71 -1.59
C ASN A 380 15.89 7.25 -2.88
N GLN A 381 15.15 6.16 -2.78
CA GLN A 381 14.32 5.62 -3.84
C GLN A 381 13.18 4.83 -3.20
N SER A 382 12.00 4.85 -3.81
CA SER A 382 10.93 3.93 -3.42
C SER A 382 11.22 2.55 -4.02
N GLY A 383 11.27 1.49 -3.20
CA GLY A 383 11.65 0.17 -3.70
C GLY A 383 11.61 -0.94 -2.64
N ALA A 384 11.92 -2.15 -3.07
CA ALA A 384 11.79 -3.38 -2.28
C ALA A 384 13.05 -3.75 -1.47
N LEU A 385 14.05 -2.86 -1.38
CA LEU A 385 15.33 -3.14 -0.72
C LEU A 385 15.16 -3.70 0.70
N ARG A 386 14.24 -3.14 1.50
CA ARG A 386 13.93 -3.63 2.85
C ARG A 386 13.35 -5.04 2.88
N ASN A 387 12.56 -5.42 1.86
CA ASN A 387 11.95 -6.75 1.73
C ASN A 387 13.01 -7.82 1.40
N LEU A 388 14.11 -7.42 0.75
CA LEU A 388 15.27 -8.28 0.53
C LEU A 388 16.19 -8.32 1.77
N PHE A 389 16.42 -7.17 2.39
CA PHE A 389 17.36 -7.02 3.51
C PHE A 389 16.90 -7.76 4.76
N TYR A 390 15.64 -7.60 5.16
CA TYR A 390 15.14 -8.14 6.43
C TYR A 390 15.24 -9.68 6.51
N PRO A 391 14.72 -10.45 5.53
CA PRO A 391 14.87 -11.91 5.55
C PRO A 391 16.34 -12.35 5.54
N ALA A 392 17.19 -11.72 4.71
CA ALA A 392 18.61 -12.05 4.63
C ALA A 392 19.33 -11.82 5.97
N PHE A 393 19.03 -10.70 6.66
CA PHE A 393 19.62 -10.38 7.96
C PHE A 393 19.14 -11.35 9.05
N ILE A 394 17.83 -11.61 9.14
CA ILE A 394 17.27 -12.52 10.14
C ILE A 394 17.79 -13.95 9.93
N GLN A 395 17.80 -14.46 8.71
CA GLN A 395 18.32 -15.81 8.43
C GLN A 395 19.81 -15.96 8.75
N THR A 396 20.61 -14.89 8.58
CA THR A 396 22.05 -14.93 8.83
C THR A 396 22.39 -14.91 10.32
N PHE A 397 21.76 -14.00 11.09
CA PHE A 397 22.18 -13.70 12.46
C PHE A 397 21.21 -14.19 13.53
N PHE A 398 19.95 -14.42 13.18
CA PHE A 398 18.89 -14.84 14.09
C PHE A 398 17.94 -15.87 13.47
N PRO A 399 18.46 -16.99 12.92
CA PRO A 399 17.65 -17.97 12.21
C PRO A 399 16.49 -18.53 13.05
N GLN A 400 16.59 -18.49 14.39
CA GLN A 400 15.50 -18.89 15.29
C GLN A 400 14.20 -18.11 15.09
N TYR A 401 14.23 -16.89 14.54
CA TYR A 401 13.02 -16.11 14.22
C TYR A 401 12.53 -16.33 12.79
N ALA A 402 13.26 -17.09 11.98
CA ALA A 402 12.87 -17.54 10.65
C ALA A 402 12.46 -19.02 10.62
N GLU A 403 12.58 -19.75 11.74
CA GLU A 403 12.12 -21.12 11.86
C GLU A 403 10.60 -21.21 11.70
N PRO A 404 10.07 -22.29 11.09
CA PRO A 404 8.62 -22.48 10.95
C PRO A 404 7.89 -22.34 12.29
N ALA A 405 6.74 -21.66 12.27
CA ALA A 405 5.95 -21.42 13.46
C ALA A 405 5.54 -22.75 14.11
N VAL A 406 5.74 -22.86 15.43
CA VAL A 406 5.29 -24.03 16.19
C VAL A 406 3.79 -23.93 16.39
N ILE A 407 3.03 -24.66 15.58
CA ILE A 407 1.58 -24.77 15.71
C ILE A 407 1.26 -26.03 16.53
N LYS A 408 0.31 -25.91 17.46
CA LYS A 408 -0.10 -27.04 18.32
C LYS A 408 -0.79 -28.12 17.49
N ASP A 409 -0.75 -29.36 17.97
CA ASP A 409 -1.52 -30.46 17.37
C ASP A 409 -3.00 -30.05 17.28
N PHE A 410 -3.52 -30.03 16.06
CA PHE A 410 -4.83 -29.54 15.73
C PHE A 410 -5.55 -30.54 14.81
N THR A 411 -6.85 -30.73 15.03
CA THR A 411 -7.69 -31.51 14.13
C THR A 411 -8.39 -30.56 13.16
N PRO A 412 -8.14 -30.67 11.85
CA PRO A 412 -8.78 -29.80 10.86
C PRO A 412 -10.30 -29.80 10.95
N GLN A 413 -10.90 -28.61 10.88
CA GLN A 413 -12.35 -28.44 10.93
C GLN A 413 -13.02 -29.00 9.67
N SER A 414 -14.24 -29.50 9.83
CA SER A 414 -15.04 -29.98 8.71
C SER A 414 -15.39 -28.85 7.74
N THR A 415 -15.71 -29.22 6.49
CA THR A 415 -16.20 -28.28 5.48
C THR A 415 -17.40 -27.44 5.96
N ASN A 416 -18.31 -28.03 6.74
CA ASN A 416 -19.47 -27.33 7.28
C ASN A 416 -19.08 -26.26 8.31
N GLU A 417 -18.11 -26.55 9.17
CA GLU A 417 -17.60 -25.58 10.14
C GLU A 417 -16.88 -24.42 9.43
N LEU A 418 -16.14 -24.71 8.37
CA LEU A 418 -15.41 -23.72 7.57
C LEU A 418 -16.33 -22.82 6.73
N GLN A 419 -17.60 -23.19 6.53
CA GLN A 419 -18.58 -22.37 5.81
C GLN A 419 -18.78 -20.99 6.45
N ARG A 420 -18.51 -20.84 7.76
CA ARG A 420 -18.54 -19.55 8.46
C ARG A 420 -17.56 -18.54 7.86
N PHE A 421 -16.46 -18.98 7.23
CA PHE A 421 -15.50 -18.10 6.57
C PHE A 421 -15.86 -17.80 5.11
N ALA A 422 -16.75 -18.56 4.47
CA ALA A 422 -17.11 -18.33 3.08
C ALA A 422 -17.85 -17.00 2.90
N GLY A 423 -17.49 -16.25 1.86
CA GLY A 423 -18.03 -14.92 1.56
C GLY A 423 -17.00 -14.01 0.88
N LEU A 424 -17.41 -12.79 0.59
CA LEU A 424 -16.53 -11.74 0.11
C LEU A 424 -15.98 -10.94 1.29
N TYR A 425 -14.72 -10.58 1.24
CA TYR A 425 -14.04 -9.74 2.22
C TYR A 425 -13.50 -8.51 1.49
N ALA A 426 -13.75 -7.33 2.05
CA ALA A 426 -13.24 -6.07 1.52
C ALA A 426 -12.19 -5.51 2.46
N ASP A 427 -11.04 -5.11 1.93
CA ASP A 427 -9.98 -4.48 2.70
C ASP A 427 -10.46 -3.16 3.34
N LEU A 428 -10.10 -2.94 4.60
CA LEU A 428 -10.56 -1.77 5.36
C LEU A 428 -9.93 -0.45 4.91
N ARG A 429 -8.75 -0.49 4.28
CA ARG A 429 -8.05 0.69 3.75
C ARG A 429 -8.36 0.93 2.28
N LEU A 430 -8.43 -0.14 1.50
CA LEU A 430 -8.61 -0.15 0.05
C LEU A 430 -9.77 -1.08 -0.31
N SER A 431 -11.01 -0.61 -0.16
CA SER A 431 -12.22 -1.44 -0.32
C SER A 431 -12.38 -2.10 -1.70
N THR A 432 -11.58 -1.70 -2.69
CA THR A 432 -11.50 -2.33 -4.01
C THR A 432 -10.70 -3.62 -4.02
N ILE A 433 -9.85 -3.86 -3.02
CA ILE A 433 -9.21 -5.17 -2.80
C ILE A 433 -10.25 -6.06 -2.15
N VAL A 434 -10.70 -7.06 -2.90
CA VAL A 434 -11.74 -8.00 -2.47
C VAL A 434 -11.25 -9.43 -2.58
N SER A 435 -11.28 -10.14 -1.46
CA SER A 435 -11.01 -11.57 -1.39
C SER A 435 -12.32 -12.36 -1.34
N SER A 436 -12.49 -13.32 -2.26
CA SER A 436 -13.58 -14.29 -2.26
C SER A 436 -13.13 -15.59 -1.61
N LEU A 437 -13.77 -15.97 -0.50
CA LEU A 437 -13.58 -17.26 0.16
C LEU A 437 -14.71 -18.25 -0.11
N LYS A 438 -14.34 -19.48 -0.42
CA LYS A 438 -15.24 -20.63 -0.61
C LYS A 438 -14.71 -21.83 0.16
N SER A 439 -15.58 -22.77 0.53
CA SER A 439 -15.14 -24.06 1.08
C SER A 439 -14.22 -24.78 0.07
N GLY A 440 -13.09 -25.33 0.51
CA GLY A 440 -12.10 -26.00 -0.34
C GLY A 440 -12.52 -27.37 -0.88
N GLY A 441 -13.81 -27.56 -1.21
CA GLY A 441 -14.39 -28.83 -1.62
C GLY A 441 -14.83 -29.68 -0.42
N THR A 442 -14.65 -31.01 -0.52
CA THR A 442 -15.11 -31.98 0.49
C THR A 442 -14.05 -32.31 1.55
N GLU A 443 -12.86 -31.72 1.47
CA GLU A 443 -11.75 -32.00 2.38
C GLU A 443 -11.82 -31.10 3.63
N PRO A 444 -11.71 -31.67 4.84
CA PRO A 444 -11.56 -30.89 6.07
C PRO A 444 -10.31 -30.00 6.03
N GLY A 445 -10.37 -28.84 6.69
CA GLY A 445 -9.23 -27.93 6.83
C GLY A 445 -8.85 -27.15 5.59
N LYS A 446 -9.64 -27.14 4.52
CA LYS A 446 -9.32 -26.41 3.29
C LYS A 446 -10.33 -25.32 2.98
N LEU A 447 -9.82 -24.13 2.69
CA LEU A 447 -10.56 -23.04 2.07
C LEU A 447 -9.94 -22.72 0.71
N SER A 448 -10.76 -22.26 -0.23
CA SER A 448 -10.30 -21.60 -1.44
C SER A 448 -10.46 -20.10 -1.26
N ILE A 449 -9.40 -19.35 -1.52
CA ILE A 449 -9.40 -17.89 -1.57
C ILE A 449 -9.06 -17.45 -3.00
N SER A 450 -9.67 -16.38 -3.50
CA SER A 450 -9.40 -15.81 -4.81
C SER A 450 -9.61 -14.30 -4.78
N ASP A 451 -8.80 -13.57 -5.54
CA ASP A 451 -8.89 -12.12 -5.70
C ASP A 451 -8.48 -11.72 -7.12
N ALA A 452 -8.53 -10.43 -7.42
CA ALA A 452 -8.24 -9.89 -8.75
C ALA A 452 -6.76 -9.99 -9.18
N PHE A 453 -5.85 -10.28 -8.25
CA PHE A 453 -4.41 -10.27 -8.46
C PHE A 453 -3.86 -11.69 -8.61
N LEU A 454 -3.98 -12.50 -7.56
CA LEU A 454 -3.42 -13.86 -7.47
C LEU A 454 -4.36 -14.94 -7.99
N GLY A 455 -5.66 -14.63 -8.06
CA GLY A 455 -6.69 -15.62 -8.38
C GLY A 455 -6.77 -16.78 -7.39
N PRO A 456 -7.37 -17.91 -7.80
CA PRO A 456 -7.71 -18.97 -6.87
C PRO A 456 -6.47 -19.69 -6.34
N ARG A 457 -6.42 -19.80 -5.02
CA ARG A 457 -5.40 -20.52 -4.24
C ARG A 457 -6.03 -21.23 -3.05
N THR A 458 -5.30 -22.18 -2.49
CA THR A 458 -5.75 -22.99 -1.35
C THR A 458 -5.17 -22.44 -0.06
N LEU A 459 -6.02 -22.33 0.95
CA LEU A 459 -5.65 -22.10 2.34
C LEU A 459 -5.76 -23.41 3.13
N ILE A 460 -4.67 -23.83 3.76
CA ILE A 460 -4.59 -25.02 4.59
C ILE A 460 -4.69 -24.62 6.06
N GLN A 461 -5.71 -25.12 6.75
CA GLN A 461 -5.92 -24.84 8.15
C GLN A 461 -4.79 -25.44 8.99
N VAL A 462 -4.18 -24.60 9.82
CA VAL A 462 -3.12 -24.99 10.75
C VAL A 462 -3.54 -24.77 12.20
N ASP A 463 -4.46 -23.85 12.47
CA ASP A 463 -5.11 -23.62 13.78
C ASP A 463 -6.60 -23.28 13.55
N GLU A 464 -7.39 -23.17 14.62
CA GLU A 464 -8.84 -22.93 14.56
C GLU A 464 -9.22 -21.77 13.63
N ASN A 465 -8.48 -20.66 13.70
CA ASN A 465 -8.69 -19.48 12.87
C ASN A 465 -7.42 -19.05 12.12
N LEU A 466 -6.48 -19.98 11.85
CA LEU A 466 -5.22 -19.73 11.15
C LEU A 466 -5.05 -20.70 10.00
N PHE A 467 -4.69 -20.16 8.83
CA PHE A 467 -4.49 -20.92 7.62
C PHE A 467 -3.16 -20.52 6.97
N LYS A 468 -2.49 -21.48 6.36
CA LYS A 468 -1.33 -21.25 5.51
C LYS A 468 -1.76 -21.24 4.06
N ASP A 469 -1.40 -20.20 3.34
CA ASP A 469 -1.57 -20.13 1.90
C ASP A 469 -0.55 -21.05 1.21
N GLU A 470 -1.02 -21.98 0.36
CA GLU A 470 -0.14 -22.92 -0.35
C GLU A 470 0.78 -22.21 -1.36
N LEU A 471 0.33 -21.11 -1.96
CA LEU A 471 1.10 -20.38 -2.97
C LEU A 471 2.19 -19.52 -2.32
N THR A 472 1.83 -18.73 -1.33
CA THR A 472 2.74 -17.73 -0.74
C THR A 472 3.51 -18.26 0.46
N GLY A 473 3.03 -19.34 1.08
CA GLY A 473 3.54 -19.87 2.33
C GLY A 473 3.28 -18.98 3.55
N GLN A 474 2.60 -17.84 3.39
CA GLN A 474 2.25 -16.91 4.46
C GLN A 474 0.98 -17.37 5.19
N PHE A 475 0.77 -16.84 6.39
CA PHE A 475 -0.42 -17.13 7.16
C PHE A 475 -1.51 -16.08 6.94
N THR A 476 -2.74 -16.58 6.79
CA THR A 476 -3.99 -15.82 6.82
C THR A 476 -4.76 -16.20 8.09
N ALA A 477 -5.25 -15.22 8.84
CA ALA A 477 -6.01 -15.47 10.06
C ALA A 477 -7.37 -14.79 10.05
N PHE A 478 -8.27 -15.31 10.88
CA PHE A 478 -9.63 -14.79 11.05
C PHE A 478 -9.90 -14.41 12.51
N LYS A 479 -10.74 -13.41 12.71
CA LYS A 479 -11.26 -13.02 14.02
C LYS A 479 -12.75 -12.71 13.93
N GLU A 480 -13.54 -13.47 14.66
CA GLU A 480 -14.98 -13.24 14.81
C GLU A 480 -15.25 -12.39 16.06
N GLN A 481 -16.06 -11.36 15.88
CA GLN A 481 -16.51 -10.46 16.94
C GLN A 481 -17.82 -10.98 17.56
N ALA A 482 -18.16 -10.47 18.74
CA ALA A 482 -19.38 -10.88 19.45
C ALA A 482 -20.68 -10.56 18.69
N ASP A 483 -20.67 -9.59 17.78
CA ASP A 483 -21.78 -9.21 16.91
C ASP A 483 -21.88 -10.07 15.63
N GLY A 484 -20.99 -11.05 15.45
CA GLY A 484 -20.90 -11.89 14.26
C GLY A 484 -20.09 -11.29 13.10
N THR A 485 -19.52 -10.09 13.26
CA THR A 485 -18.58 -9.53 12.28
C THR A 485 -17.32 -10.40 12.23
N ILE A 486 -16.92 -10.81 11.02
CA ILE A 486 -15.68 -11.57 10.80
C ILE A 486 -14.68 -10.67 10.09
N TYR A 487 -13.50 -10.54 10.69
CA TYR A 487 -12.33 -9.95 10.06
C TYR A 487 -11.35 -11.03 9.60
N MET A 488 -10.63 -10.75 8.53
CA MET A 488 -9.54 -11.56 8.01
C MET A 488 -8.28 -10.70 7.91
N LYS A 489 -7.10 -11.28 8.11
CA LYS A 489 -5.82 -10.65 7.75
C LYS A 489 -5.15 -11.52 6.71
N GLU A 490 -5.17 -11.06 5.46
CA GLU A 490 -4.40 -11.61 4.34
C GLU A 490 -3.21 -10.65 4.09
N PRO A 491 -2.01 -11.00 4.55
CA PRO A 491 -0.85 -10.10 4.57
C PRO A 491 -0.22 -9.84 3.19
N TYR A 492 -0.48 -10.67 2.18
CA TYR A 492 0.25 -10.63 0.93
C TYR A 492 -0.21 -9.45 0.08
N LEU A 493 -1.52 -9.26 -0.05
CA LEU A 493 -2.09 -8.14 -0.78
C LEU A 493 -2.04 -6.85 0.02
N ASN A 494 -2.35 -6.90 1.33
CA ASN A 494 -2.32 -5.72 2.21
C ASN A 494 -1.99 -6.05 3.68
N PRO A 495 -0.72 -5.96 4.12
CA PRO A 495 -0.37 -6.13 5.52
C PRO A 495 -0.79 -4.96 6.43
N LEU A 496 -1.30 -3.84 5.88
CA LEU A 496 -1.61 -2.62 6.64
C LEU A 496 -3.02 -2.61 7.26
N GLY A 497 -3.78 -3.69 7.18
CA GLY A 497 -5.11 -3.73 7.75
C GLY A 497 -5.70 -5.12 7.81
N TYR A 498 -6.94 -5.18 8.30
CA TYR A 498 -7.79 -6.34 8.09
C TYR A 498 -8.70 -6.12 6.88
N GLU A 499 -9.24 -7.22 6.38
CA GLU A 499 -10.41 -7.24 5.52
C GLU A 499 -11.66 -7.59 6.35
N LYS A 500 -12.79 -6.97 6.01
CA LYS A 500 -14.07 -7.23 6.67
C LYS A 500 -14.94 -8.11 5.77
N LYS A 501 -15.48 -9.19 6.34
CA LYS A 501 -16.49 -10.01 5.67
C LYS A 501 -17.73 -9.17 5.35
N GLY A 502 -18.18 -9.24 4.10
CA GLY A 502 -19.42 -8.64 3.65
C GLY A 502 -20.64 -9.19 4.40
N GLN A 503 -21.69 -8.37 4.43
CA GLN A 503 -22.95 -8.74 5.08
C GLN A 503 -23.67 -9.84 4.29
N GLN A 504 -24.47 -10.66 4.97
CA GLN A 504 -25.33 -11.61 4.28
C GLN A 504 -26.35 -10.85 3.41
N PRO A 505 -26.40 -11.10 2.09
CA PRO A 505 -27.31 -10.40 1.19
C PRO A 505 -28.75 -10.88 1.42
N GLN A 506 -29.67 -9.95 1.59
CA GLN A 506 -31.11 -10.23 1.71
C GLN A 506 -31.78 -10.44 0.35
N GLY A 507 -31.12 -10.04 -0.73
CA GLY A 507 -31.64 -10.07 -2.10
C GLY A 507 -32.57 -8.90 -2.42
N PHE A 508 -33.34 -9.04 -3.50
CA PHE A 508 -34.33 -8.07 -3.97
C PHE A 508 -35.60 -8.81 -4.41
N ARG A 509 -36.77 -8.18 -4.30
CA ARG A 509 -38.05 -8.84 -4.61
C ARG A 509 -38.21 -9.30 -6.05
N ASP A 510 -37.47 -8.70 -6.98
CA ASP A 510 -37.52 -8.95 -8.42
C ASP A 510 -36.27 -9.61 -9.00
N VAL A 511 -35.35 -10.07 -8.13
CA VAL A 511 -34.19 -10.89 -8.50
C VAL A 511 -34.40 -12.30 -7.96
N ARG A 512 -34.55 -13.27 -8.85
CA ARG A 512 -34.69 -14.67 -8.43
C ARG A 512 -33.33 -15.23 -8.02
N PRO A 513 -33.24 -16.06 -6.96
CA PRO A 513 -32.00 -16.72 -6.57
C PRO A 513 -31.38 -17.61 -7.65
N ASP A 514 -32.19 -18.13 -8.59
CA ASP A 514 -31.75 -18.95 -9.72
C ASP A 514 -31.32 -18.12 -10.96
N SER A 515 -31.37 -16.80 -10.86
CA SER A 515 -30.91 -15.92 -11.94
C SER A 515 -29.41 -16.12 -12.17
N PRO A 516 -28.95 -16.17 -13.43
CA PRO A 516 -27.50 -16.24 -13.70
C PRO A 516 -26.75 -14.95 -13.30
N TYR A 517 -27.47 -13.90 -12.89
CA TYR A 517 -26.90 -12.65 -12.36
C TYR A 517 -26.99 -12.54 -10.82
N ALA A 518 -27.59 -13.53 -10.13
CA ALA A 518 -27.83 -13.45 -8.69
C ALA A 518 -26.51 -13.34 -7.90
N GLU A 519 -25.47 -14.10 -8.27
CA GLU A 519 -24.16 -14.03 -7.61
C GLU A 519 -23.57 -12.63 -7.65
N ALA A 520 -23.57 -11.98 -8.82
CA ALA A 520 -23.03 -10.63 -8.97
C ALA A 520 -23.84 -9.58 -8.20
N ILE A 521 -25.17 -9.64 -8.30
CA ILE A 521 -26.06 -8.68 -7.63
C ILE A 521 -25.95 -8.82 -6.10
N TYR A 522 -26.00 -10.05 -5.59
CA TYR A 522 -25.91 -10.31 -4.16
C TYR A 522 -24.50 -10.11 -3.63
N GLY A 523 -23.47 -10.35 -4.44
CA GLY A 523 -22.09 -10.03 -4.10
C GLY A 523 -21.89 -8.54 -3.88
N LEU A 524 -22.40 -7.69 -4.79
CA LEU A 524 -22.34 -6.23 -4.63
C LEU A 524 -23.19 -5.73 -3.45
N GLN A 525 -24.33 -6.36 -3.16
CA GLN A 525 -25.11 -6.08 -1.95
C GLN A 525 -24.35 -6.48 -0.67
N SER A 526 -23.66 -7.62 -0.68
CA SER A 526 -22.80 -8.10 0.41
C SER A 526 -21.63 -7.16 0.69
N LEU A 527 -21.05 -6.56 -0.36
CA LEU A 527 -20.00 -5.54 -0.25
C LEU A 527 -20.53 -4.16 0.15
N GLY A 528 -21.85 -3.97 0.23
CA GLY A 528 -22.48 -2.71 0.62
C GLY A 528 -22.63 -1.69 -0.52
N HIS A 529 -22.46 -2.09 -1.78
CA HIS A 529 -22.68 -1.22 -2.94
C HIS A 529 -24.15 -1.07 -3.32
N TYR A 530 -25.02 -1.96 -2.83
CA TYR A 530 -26.47 -1.85 -2.93
C TYR A 530 -27.13 -1.97 -1.56
N ASP A 531 -28.31 -1.36 -1.43
CA ASP A 531 -29.13 -1.48 -0.22
C ASP A 531 -29.46 -2.94 0.09
N ASN A 532 -29.36 -3.32 1.36
CA ASN A 532 -29.55 -4.69 1.82
C ASN A 532 -30.98 -4.93 2.36
N ASP A 533 -31.98 -4.73 1.50
CA ASP A 533 -33.40 -4.85 1.82
C ASP A 533 -34.14 -5.71 0.77
N ALA A 534 -34.66 -6.86 1.19
CA ALA A 534 -35.39 -7.80 0.32
C ALA A 534 -36.70 -7.22 -0.27
N THR A 535 -37.24 -6.14 0.31
CA THR A 535 -38.49 -5.51 -0.13
C THR A 535 -38.32 -4.54 -1.30
N GLU A 536 -37.07 -4.09 -1.52
CA GLU A 536 -36.70 -3.18 -2.59
C GLU A 536 -36.64 -3.90 -3.95
N ALA A 537 -36.80 -3.13 -5.03
CA ALA A 537 -36.71 -3.62 -6.40
C ALA A 537 -35.38 -3.22 -7.05
N PHE A 538 -34.64 -4.21 -7.55
CA PHE A 538 -33.40 -3.97 -8.31
C PHE A 538 -33.67 -3.52 -9.75
N GLN A 539 -34.81 -3.88 -10.32
CA GLN A 539 -35.18 -3.61 -11.72
C GLN A 539 -34.15 -4.13 -12.74
N PRO A 540 -33.90 -5.46 -12.78
CA PRO A 540 -32.78 -6.04 -13.52
C PRO A 540 -32.78 -5.76 -15.03
N LYS A 541 -33.95 -5.43 -15.62
CA LYS A 541 -34.13 -5.18 -17.06
C LYS A 541 -34.15 -3.71 -17.46
N SER A 542 -34.03 -2.78 -16.49
CA SER A 542 -33.95 -1.35 -16.78
C SER A 542 -32.64 -1.03 -17.51
N ALA A 543 -32.72 -0.18 -18.52
CA ALA A 543 -31.56 0.30 -19.25
C ALA A 543 -30.73 1.27 -18.39
N VAL A 544 -29.41 1.24 -18.56
CA VAL A 544 -28.46 2.11 -17.87
C VAL A 544 -28.10 3.28 -18.78
N THR A 545 -28.00 4.49 -18.22
CA THR A 545 -27.54 5.68 -18.92
C THR A 545 -26.01 5.83 -18.85
N ARG A 546 -25.44 6.67 -19.72
CA ARG A 546 -23.99 6.96 -19.69
C ARG A 546 -23.55 7.56 -18.34
N ALA A 547 -24.37 8.44 -17.76
CA ALA A 547 -24.09 9.06 -16.47
C ALA A 547 -24.15 8.05 -15.31
N GLU A 548 -25.19 7.21 -15.26
CA GLU A 548 -25.30 6.17 -14.22
C GLU A 548 -24.11 5.21 -14.28
N PHE A 549 -23.72 4.75 -15.47
CA PHE A 549 -22.61 3.82 -15.61
C PHE A 549 -21.29 4.41 -15.10
N ILE A 550 -20.89 5.61 -15.55
CA ILE A 550 -19.63 6.21 -15.12
C ILE A 550 -19.63 6.55 -13.63
N GLU A 551 -20.78 7.00 -13.10
CA GLU A 551 -20.96 7.27 -11.67
C GLU A 551 -20.82 5.98 -10.85
N ASN A 552 -21.46 4.89 -11.27
CA ASN A 552 -21.40 3.60 -10.59
C ASN A 552 -19.98 3.02 -10.60
N VAL A 553 -19.28 3.03 -11.74
CA VAL A 553 -17.89 2.55 -11.82
C VAL A 553 -17.03 3.31 -10.83
N LEU A 554 -17.03 4.64 -10.89
CA LEU A 554 -16.16 5.48 -10.05
C LEU A 554 -16.51 5.35 -8.56
N LYS A 555 -17.79 5.33 -8.20
CA LYS A 555 -18.25 5.15 -6.81
C LYS A 555 -17.84 3.79 -6.24
N MET A 556 -18.06 2.71 -6.99
CA MET A 556 -17.70 1.36 -6.53
C MET A 556 -16.18 1.21 -6.44
N SER A 557 -15.41 1.90 -7.27
CA SER A 557 -13.95 2.03 -7.13
C SER A 557 -13.48 2.91 -5.96
N GLY A 558 -14.39 3.36 -5.08
CA GLY A 558 -14.07 4.16 -3.89
C GLY A 558 -13.76 5.64 -4.19
N LEU A 559 -14.00 6.12 -5.40
CA LEU A 559 -13.65 7.49 -5.80
C LEU A 559 -14.77 8.49 -5.44
N LYS A 560 -14.34 9.67 -5.03
CA LYS A 560 -15.21 10.83 -4.75
C LYS A 560 -15.37 11.67 -6.03
N PRO A 561 -16.47 12.43 -6.19
CA PRO A 561 -16.64 13.29 -7.37
C PRO A 561 -15.51 14.31 -7.47
N SER A 562 -15.18 14.74 -8.70
CA SER A 562 -14.16 15.77 -8.93
C SER A 562 -14.51 17.08 -8.22
N GLN A 563 -13.50 17.72 -7.64
CA GLN A 563 -13.60 19.06 -7.06
C GLN A 563 -13.48 20.16 -8.12
N THR A 564 -13.07 19.80 -9.35
CA THR A 564 -13.01 20.74 -10.47
C THR A 564 -14.43 21.07 -10.93
N THR A 565 -14.71 22.36 -11.10
CA THR A 565 -15.99 22.77 -11.72
C THR A 565 -15.99 22.38 -13.20
N PRO A 566 -17.00 21.63 -13.68
CA PRO A 566 -17.13 21.31 -15.09
C PRO A 566 -17.20 22.58 -15.96
N PRO A 567 -16.66 22.57 -17.19
CA PRO A 567 -16.81 23.70 -18.12
C PRO A 567 -18.31 24.03 -18.31
N ALA A 568 -18.68 25.30 -18.16
CA ALA A 568 -20.10 25.72 -18.14
C ALA A 568 -20.87 25.44 -19.45
N ASP A 569 -20.17 25.18 -20.54
CA ASP A 569 -20.72 24.85 -21.85
C ASP A 569 -20.71 23.33 -22.17
N SER A 570 -20.39 22.50 -21.18
CA SER A 570 -20.59 21.06 -21.23
C SER A 570 -22.06 20.68 -21.00
N ASP A 571 -22.54 19.62 -21.67
CA ASP A 571 -23.90 19.12 -21.51
C ASP A 571 -24.13 18.31 -20.21
N TRP A 572 -23.11 18.22 -19.35
CA TRP A 572 -23.19 17.63 -18.01
C TRP A 572 -23.00 18.64 -16.88
N ALA A 573 -22.67 19.91 -17.15
CA ALA A 573 -22.36 20.89 -16.10
C ALA A 573 -23.47 21.06 -15.06
N SER A 574 -24.73 20.94 -15.48
CA SER A 574 -25.92 21.01 -14.62
C SER A 574 -26.52 19.64 -14.27
N HIS A 575 -25.87 18.53 -14.64
CA HIS A 575 -26.37 17.19 -14.36
C HIS A 575 -26.10 16.81 -12.89
N PRO A 576 -26.98 16.05 -12.21
CA PRO A 576 -26.71 15.62 -10.83
C PRO A 576 -25.38 14.87 -10.66
N ALA A 577 -25.01 14.06 -11.65
CA ALA A 577 -23.74 13.32 -11.68
C ALA A 577 -22.54 14.13 -12.24
N ALA A 578 -22.64 15.46 -12.35
CA ALA A 578 -21.63 16.29 -13.02
C ALA A 578 -20.20 16.08 -12.50
N GLY A 579 -20.03 15.96 -11.19
CA GLY A 579 -18.72 15.75 -10.56
C GLY A 579 -18.07 14.41 -10.91
N TYR A 580 -18.88 13.34 -11.04
CA TYR A 580 -18.38 12.03 -11.46
C TYR A 580 -18.10 11.97 -12.95
N ILE A 581 -18.94 12.60 -13.78
CA ILE A 581 -18.68 12.71 -15.21
C ILE A 581 -17.38 13.51 -15.45
N GLN A 582 -17.19 14.60 -14.70
CA GLN A 582 -15.97 15.40 -14.73
C GLN A 582 -14.74 14.59 -14.30
N LEU A 583 -14.86 13.78 -13.25
CA LEU A 583 -13.78 12.88 -12.85
C LEU A 583 -13.46 11.86 -13.96
N GLY A 584 -14.47 11.24 -14.56
CA GLY A 584 -14.29 10.31 -15.69
C GLY A 584 -13.59 10.97 -16.88
N TYR A 585 -13.83 12.27 -17.11
CA TYR A 585 -13.14 13.06 -18.12
C TYR A 585 -11.67 13.28 -17.77
N GLU A 586 -11.39 13.70 -16.54
CA GLU A 586 -10.05 13.93 -16.03
C GLU A 586 -9.19 12.66 -15.99
N ALA A 587 -9.83 11.51 -15.72
CA ALA A 587 -9.21 10.20 -15.75
C ALA A 587 -9.08 9.62 -17.17
N GLY A 588 -9.56 10.31 -18.21
CA GLY A 588 -9.50 9.85 -19.60
C GLY A 588 -10.43 8.66 -19.92
N MET A 589 -11.33 8.27 -19.00
CA MET A 589 -12.33 7.22 -19.25
C MET A 589 -13.37 7.66 -20.29
N ILE A 590 -13.58 8.98 -20.41
CA ILE A 590 -14.40 9.59 -21.47
C ILE A 590 -13.52 10.53 -22.31
N THR A 591 -13.66 10.51 -23.64
CA THR A 591 -12.77 11.24 -24.57
C THR A 591 -12.89 12.75 -24.43
N GLY A 592 -11.75 13.44 -24.34
CA GLY A 592 -11.61 14.88 -24.52
C GLY A 592 -10.69 15.22 -25.70
N ALA A 593 -11.23 15.91 -26.70
CA ALA A 593 -10.50 16.80 -27.62
C ALA A 593 -11.48 17.64 -28.45
N ASP A 594 -12.63 17.09 -28.85
CA ASP A 594 -13.75 17.81 -29.47
C ASP A 594 -15.07 17.09 -29.17
N SER A 595 -15.78 17.51 -28.12
CA SER A 595 -17.25 17.59 -28.03
C SER A 595 -17.66 17.65 -26.56
N LYS A 596 -18.10 18.83 -26.14
CA LYS A 596 -18.80 19.12 -24.89
C LYS A 596 -20.16 18.39 -24.76
N GLN A 597 -20.29 17.21 -25.37
CA GLN A 597 -21.52 16.44 -25.57
C GLN A 597 -21.33 14.99 -25.10
N PHE A 598 -21.28 14.79 -23.78
CA PHE A 598 -21.28 13.46 -23.16
C PHE A 598 -22.65 12.79 -23.25
N LYS A 599 -23.73 13.54 -23.40
CA LYS A 599 -25.13 13.08 -23.43
C LYS A 599 -25.45 12.20 -22.21
N PRO A 600 -25.40 12.75 -20.99
CA PRO A 600 -25.48 11.97 -19.75
C PRO A 600 -26.72 11.06 -19.68
N ASN A 601 -27.86 11.52 -20.18
CA ASN A 601 -29.14 10.78 -20.17
C ASN A 601 -29.31 9.77 -21.31
N GLN A 602 -28.34 9.65 -22.22
CA GLN A 602 -28.41 8.66 -23.29
C GLN A 602 -28.22 7.26 -22.69
N VAL A 603 -29.05 6.30 -23.12
CA VAL A 603 -28.85 4.89 -22.81
C VAL A 603 -27.50 4.44 -23.36
N ILE A 604 -26.67 3.86 -22.50
CA ILE A 604 -25.35 3.37 -22.87
C ILE A 604 -25.48 2.01 -23.58
N THR A 605 -24.71 1.81 -24.64
CA THR A 605 -24.56 0.50 -25.27
C THR A 605 -23.47 -0.32 -24.58
N ARG A 606 -23.52 -1.65 -24.72
CA ARG A 606 -22.50 -2.55 -24.11
C ARG A 606 -21.08 -2.21 -24.57
N GLN A 607 -20.89 -1.88 -25.84
CA GLN A 607 -19.59 -1.50 -26.38
C GLN A 607 -19.07 -0.17 -25.82
N GLU A 608 -19.94 0.81 -25.56
CA GLU A 608 -19.54 2.07 -24.93
C GLU A 608 -19.09 1.85 -23.48
N ALA A 609 -19.82 1.01 -22.74
CA ALA A 609 -19.49 0.64 -21.37
C ALA A 609 -18.12 -0.06 -21.28
N MET A 610 -17.89 -1.06 -22.16
CA MET A 610 -16.60 -1.76 -22.25
C MET A 610 -15.46 -0.81 -22.60
N VAL A 611 -15.66 0.17 -23.48
CA VAL A 611 -14.63 1.16 -23.82
C VAL A 611 -14.31 2.10 -22.67
N MET A 612 -15.30 2.52 -21.87
CA MET A 612 -15.04 3.36 -20.69
C MET A 612 -14.14 2.67 -19.67
N ILE A 613 -14.37 1.37 -19.40
CA ILE A 613 -13.52 0.56 -18.52
C ILE A 613 -12.15 0.29 -19.17
N TRP A 614 -12.13 -0.07 -20.45
CA TRP A 614 -10.89 -0.33 -21.16
C TRP A 614 -9.93 0.86 -21.11
N ARG A 615 -10.44 2.09 -21.16
CA ARG A 615 -9.58 3.27 -21.11
C ARG A 615 -8.79 3.43 -19.81
N SER A 616 -9.28 2.92 -18.69
CA SER A 616 -8.52 2.90 -17.43
C SER A 616 -7.53 1.73 -17.38
N LEU A 617 -7.86 0.58 -17.98
CA LEU A 617 -7.02 -0.63 -17.93
C LEU A 617 -5.93 -0.70 -19.00
N GLN A 618 -6.12 -0.08 -20.17
CA GLN A 618 -5.17 -0.12 -21.29
C GLN A 618 -3.79 0.46 -20.97
N VAL A 619 -3.70 1.29 -19.91
CA VAL A 619 -2.42 1.84 -19.44
C VAL A 619 -1.55 0.74 -18.82
N GLN A 620 -2.19 -0.29 -18.24
CA GLN A 620 -1.53 -1.40 -17.57
C GLN A 620 -1.38 -2.61 -18.49
N TYR A 621 -2.35 -2.85 -19.37
CA TYR A 621 -2.40 -4.07 -20.20
C TYR A 621 -2.32 -3.76 -21.71
N PRO A 622 -1.25 -4.21 -22.40
CA PRO A 622 -1.08 -4.03 -23.83
C PRO A 622 -2.22 -4.68 -24.64
N SER A 623 -2.78 -3.94 -25.59
CA SER A 623 -3.94 -4.39 -26.38
C SER A 623 -3.65 -5.63 -27.25
N GLU A 624 -2.39 -5.84 -27.58
CA GLU A 624 -1.88 -6.93 -28.43
C GLU A 624 -2.13 -8.31 -27.81
N LEU A 625 -2.23 -8.38 -26.47
CA LEU A 625 -2.49 -9.62 -25.73
C LEU A 625 -3.88 -10.22 -26.01
N PHE A 626 -4.80 -9.43 -26.55
CA PHE A 626 -6.22 -9.79 -26.63
C PHE A 626 -6.72 -9.96 -28.07
N GLN A 627 -5.87 -9.70 -29.07
CA GLN A 627 -6.27 -9.66 -30.49
C GLN A 627 -6.73 -11.01 -31.05
N ASP A 628 -6.43 -12.12 -30.37
CA ASP A 628 -6.82 -13.47 -30.76
C ASP A 628 -8.31 -13.76 -30.54
N VAL A 629 -9.01 -12.93 -29.76
CA VAL A 629 -10.45 -13.03 -29.54
C VAL A 629 -11.20 -12.70 -30.83
N LYS A 630 -11.82 -13.71 -31.42
CA LYS A 630 -12.69 -13.56 -32.60
C LYS A 630 -14.06 -13.07 -32.16
N LEU A 631 -14.53 -11.95 -32.71
CA LEU A 631 -15.85 -11.39 -32.38
C LEU A 631 -16.88 -11.78 -33.43
N ALA A 632 -18.06 -12.18 -32.96
CA ALA A 632 -19.26 -12.32 -33.78
C ALA A 632 -20.08 -11.03 -33.78
N GLY A 633 -20.86 -10.83 -34.84
CA GLY A 633 -21.79 -9.71 -34.95
C GLY A 633 -21.16 -8.39 -35.41
N HIS A 634 -21.83 -7.28 -35.11
CA HIS A 634 -21.47 -5.95 -35.60
C HIS A 634 -21.02 -5.04 -34.44
N ALA A 635 -19.80 -5.28 -33.94
CA ALA A 635 -19.09 -4.30 -33.12
C ALA A 635 -18.56 -3.17 -34.00
N ASP A 636 -18.54 -1.95 -33.48
CA ASP A 636 -17.86 -0.85 -34.18
C ASP A 636 -16.34 -0.98 -34.03
N GLU A 637 -15.58 -0.63 -35.09
CA GLU A 637 -14.11 -0.78 -35.12
C GLU A 637 -13.42 -0.11 -33.92
N TRP A 638 -13.91 1.05 -33.48
CA TRP A 638 -13.36 1.79 -32.34
C TRP A 638 -13.54 1.08 -30.99
N ALA A 639 -14.47 0.12 -30.89
CA ALA A 639 -14.75 -0.62 -29.67
C ALA A 639 -14.10 -2.01 -29.64
N VAL A 640 -13.61 -2.51 -30.78
CA VAL A 640 -13.07 -3.87 -30.89
C VAL A 640 -11.97 -4.17 -29.85
N PRO A 641 -10.94 -3.32 -29.66
CA PRO A 641 -9.88 -3.60 -28.69
C PRO A 641 -10.41 -3.75 -27.25
N ALA A 642 -11.36 -2.89 -26.88
CA ALA A 642 -11.99 -2.95 -25.56
C ALA A 642 -12.81 -4.24 -25.38
N ILE A 643 -13.62 -4.61 -26.37
CA ILE A 643 -14.42 -5.83 -26.33
C ILE A 643 -13.51 -7.06 -26.21
N GLN A 644 -12.45 -7.13 -27.00
CA GLN A 644 -11.51 -8.24 -26.97
C GLN A 644 -10.84 -8.39 -25.59
N MET A 645 -10.36 -7.29 -25.00
CA MET A 645 -9.78 -7.30 -23.67
C MET A 645 -10.80 -7.77 -22.62
N MET A 646 -11.99 -7.16 -22.59
CA MET A 646 -13.03 -7.48 -21.59
C MET A 646 -13.48 -8.94 -21.69
N VAL A 647 -13.61 -9.49 -22.91
CA VAL A 647 -13.91 -10.91 -23.14
C VAL A 647 -12.78 -11.81 -22.64
N LYS A 648 -11.52 -11.50 -22.98
CA LYS A 648 -10.38 -12.33 -22.57
C LYS A 648 -10.18 -12.33 -21.05
N LEU A 649 -10.40 -11.19 -20.42
CA LEU A 649 -10.31 -11.03 -18.96
C LEU A 649 -11.54 -11.57 -18.21
N GLY A 650 -12.59 -12.00 -18.90
CA GLY A 650 -13.82 -12.50 -18.27
C GLY A 650 -14.65 -11.42 -17.58
N ILE A 651 -14.45 -10.13 -17.92
CA ILE A 651 -15.18 -9.00 -17.36
C ILE A 651 -16.45 -8.75 -18.18
N HIS A 652 -17.41 -9.66 -18.06
CA HIS A 652 -18.70 -9.56 -18.73
C HIS A 652 -19.76 -10.43 -18.03
N GLY A 653 -21.03 -10.23 -18.38
CA GLY A 653 -22.12 -11.05 -17.89
C GLY A 653 -22.38 -12.32 -18.72
N PRO A 654 -23.28 -13.19 -18.25
CA PRO A 654 -23.69 -14.44 -18.90
C PRO A 654 -24.44 -14.24 -20.23
N GLU A 655 -24.79 -13.02 -20.62
CA GLU A 655 -25.33 -12.68 -21.94
C GLU A 655 -24.32 -12.87 -23.07
N VAL A 656 -23.03 -12.78 -22.79
CA VAL A 656 -21.96 -13.02 -23.76
C VAL A 656 -21.88 -14.51 -24.07
N LYS A 657 -21.88 -14.87 -25.35
CA LYS A 657 -21.88 -16.27 -25.81
C LYS A 657 -20.72 -16.56 -26.74
N VAL A 658 -20.04 -17.68 -26.50
CA VAL A 658 -19.13 -18.29 -27.47
C VAL A 658 -19.96 -19.12 -28.46
N LEU A 659 -19.81 -18.85 -29.75
CA LEU A 659 -20.49 -19.53 -30.85
C LEU A 659 -19.73 -20.80 -31.27
N GLU A 660 -20.35 -21.64 -32.10
CA GLU A 660 -19.78 -22.92 -32.55
C GLU A 660 -18.44 -22.78 -33.30
N ASP A 661 -18.22 -21.65 -33.97
CA ASP A 661 -16.97 -21.34 -34.69
C ASP A 661 -15.87 -20.73 -33.79
N GLY A 662 -16.13 -20.65 -32.48
CA GLY A 662 -15.25 -20.07 -31.48
C GLY A 662 -15.27 -18.54 -31.43
N SER A 663 -16.09 -17.87 -32.22
CA SER A 663 -16.29 -16.43 -32.11
C SER A 663 -17.21 -16.07 -30.94
N VAL A 664 -17.08 -14.85 -30.42
CA VAL A 664 -17.80 -14.39 -29.23
C VAL A 664 -18.80 -13.30 -29.61
N ASP A 665 -20.08 -13.52 -29.33
CA ASP A 665 -21.14 -12.51 -29.48
C ASP A 665 -21.37 -11.81 -28.14
N VAL A 666 -20.96 -10.55 -28.06
CA VAL A 666 -21.21 -9.65 -26.91
C VAL A 666 -22.45 -8.78 -27.12
N LEU A 667 -23.13 -8.91 -28.27
CA LEU A 667 -24.30 -8.12 -28.65
C LEU A 667 -24.01 -6.61 -28.51
N ALA A 668 -22.87 -6.18 -29.05
CA ALA A 668 -22.15 -4.95 -28.73
C ALA A 668 -22.98 -3.65 -28.76
N ARG A 669 -23.86 -3.52 -29.75
CA ARG A 669 -24.71 -2.33 -29.95
C ARG A 669 -26.03 -2.34 -29.17
N LYS A 670 -26.31 -3.38 -28.39
CA LYS A 670 -27.52 -3.41 -27.54
C LYS A 670 -27.35 -2.48 -26.34
N PRO A 671 -28.45 -1.91 -25.81
CA PRO A 671 -28.47 -1.26 -24.52
C PRO A 671 -27.90 -2.16 -23.41
N LEU A 672 -27.07 -1.58 -22.53
CA LEU A 672 -26.69 -2.20 -21.27
C LEU A 672 -27.87 -2.09 -20.29
N ILE A 673 -28.13 -3.15 -19.53
CA ILE A 673 -29.17 -3.18 -18.47
C ILE A 673 -28.55 -3.45 -17.10
N ARG A 674 -29.24 -3.06 -16.02
CA ARG A 674 -28.71 -3.05 -14.64
C ARG A 674 -28.10 -4.39 -14.17
N GLN A 675 -28.70 -5.53 -14.53
CA GLN A 675 -28.13 -6.83 -14.15
C GLN A 675 -26.80 -7.13 -14.86
N GLU A 676 -26.61 -6.63 -16.08
CA GLU A 676 -25.39 -6.82 -16.87
C GLU A 676 -24.30 -5.89 -16.37
N GLU A 677 -24.65 -4.64 -16.04
CA GLU A 677 -23.79 -3.72 -15.32
C GLU A 677 -23.30 -4.34 -14.00
N ALA A 678 -24.20 -4.90 -13.18
CA ALA A 678 -23.83 -5.55 -11.93
C ALA A 678 -22.84 -6.72 -12.14
N ALA A 679 -23.02 -7.51 -13.21
CA ALA A 679 -22.06 -8.56 -13.55
C ALA A 679 -20.69 -7.97 -13.89
N ILE A 680 -20.63 -6.91 -14.71
CA ILE A 680 -19.37 -6.24 -15.05
C ILE A 680 -18.68 -5.70 -13.78
N MET A 681 -19.40 -4.97 -12.92
CA MET A 681 -18.85 -4.41 -11.68
C MET A 681 -18.35 -5.49 -10.73
N TYR A 682 -19.11 -6.56 -10.56
CA TYR A 682 -18.69 -7.69 -9.72
C TYR A 682 -17.38 -8.31 -10.23
N GLN A 683 -17.29 -8.54 -11.54
CA GLN A 683 -16.10 -9.13 -12.14
C GLN A 683 -14.86 -8.21 -12.06
N LEU A 684 -15.03 -6.90 -12.00
CA LEU A 684 -13.91 -5.98 -11.74
C LEU A 684 -13.27 -6.19 -10.36
N PHE A 685 -14.01 -6.71 -9.38
CA PHE A 685 -13.49 -7.03 -8.05
C PHE A 685 -12.98 -8.46 -7.92
N THR A 686 -13.52 -9.39 -8.69
CA THR A 686 -13.32 -10.83 -8.45
C THR A 686 -12.56 -11.58 -9.54
N GLN A 687 -12.45 -11.03 -10.76
CA GLN A 687 -11.70 -11.70 -11.83
C GLN A 687 -10.20 -11.51 -11.63
N PRO A 688 -9.39 -12.58 -11.74
CA PRO A 688 -7.95 -12.51 -11.55
C PRO A 688 -7.24 -11.93 -12.78
N THR A 689 -7.50 -10.66 -13.07
CA THR A 689 -7.05 -9.98 -14.29
C THR A 689 -5.54 -9.98 -14.43
N ASP A 690 -4.80 -9.71 -13.35
CA ASP A 690 -3.33 -9.67 -13.39
C ASP A 690 -2.73 -11.04 -13.68
N LYS A 691 -3.27 -12.08 -13.06
CA LYS A 691 -2.87 -13.46 -13.35
C LYS A 691 -3.14 -13.84 -14.80
N ILE A 692 -4.33 -13.53 -15.32
CA ILE A 692 -4.69 -13.81 -16.72
C ILE A 692 -3.71 -13.09 -17.66
N VAL A 693 -3.40 -11.82 -17.40
CA VAL A 693 -2.45 -11.04 -18.21
C VAL A 693 -1.04 -11.62 -18.13
N ALA A 694 -0.56 -11.98 -16.93
CA ALA A 694 0.74 -12.59 -16.75
C ALA A 694 0.88 -13.92 -17.53
N GLU A 695 -0.17 -14.76 -17.49
CA GLU A 695 -0.23 -16.01 -18.25
C GLU A 695 -0.21 -15.77 -19.78
N LEU A 696 -0.89 -14.72 -20.27
CA LEU A 696 -0.86 -14.34 -21.68
C LEU A 696 0.51 -13.83 -22.12
N MET A 697 1.16 -12.99 -21.29
CA MET A 697 2.51 -12.50 -21.56
C MET A 697 3.53 -13.63 -21.63
N ALA A 698 3.42 -14.63 -20.74
CA ALA A 698 4.31 -15.80 -20.72
C ALA A 698 4.16 -16.69 -21.96
N GLN A 699 3.02 -16.63 -22.66
CA GLN A 699 2.76 -17.41 -23.88
C GLN A 699 3.27 -16.72 -25.15
N GLN A 700 3.64 -15.44 -25.10
CA GLN A 700 4.21 -14.76 -26.25
C GLN A 700 5.65 -15.23 -26.49
N PRO A 701 6.05 -15.50 -27.74
CA PRO A 701 7.43 -15.82 -28.04
C PRO A 701 8.32 -14.63 -27.64
N GLN A 702 9.25 -14.88 -26.72
CA GLN A 702 10.29 -13.91 -26.36
C GLN A 702 10.99 -13.47 -27.67
N PRO A 703 11.17 -12.16 -27.91
CA PRO A 703 11.99 -11.73 -29.03
C PRO A 703 13.37 -12.37 -28.87
N GLU A 704 13.85 -13.05 -29.93
CA GLU A 704 15.22 -13.56 -29.97
C GLU A 704 16.14 -12.42 -29.55
N ALA A 705 16.93 -12.64 -28.50
CA ALA A 705 17.97 -11.72 -28.10
C ALA A 705 18.81 -11.45 -29.35
N SER A 706 18.68 -10.25 -29.94
CA SER A 706 19.53 -9.84 -31.02
C SER A 706 20.95 -9.95 -30.49
N ASN A 707 21.76 -10.83 -31.08
CA ASN A 707 23.19 -10.92 -30.83
C ASN A 707 23.79 -9.53 -31.04
N VAL A 708 23.95 -8.78 -29.96
CA VAL A 708 24.83 -7.62 -29.89
C VAL A 708 26.21 -8.15 -29.52
N ASP A 709 26.74 -9.03 -30.36
CA ASP A 709 28.09 -9.58 -30.29
C ASP A 709 28.65 -9.66 -31.73
N GLU A 710 28.52 -8.56 -32.48
CA GLU A 710 29.22 -8.38 -33.75
C GLU A 710 29.38 -6.88 -34.07
N ALA A 711 29.86 -6.09 -33.09
CA ALA A 711 30.32 -4.72 -33.34
C ALA A 711 31.47 -4.27 -32.41
N ALA A 712 32.22 -5.22 -31.84
CA ALA A 712 33.36 -4.96 -30.97
C ALA A 712 34.64 -5.69 -31.39
N GLU A 713 34.89 -5.84 -32.70
CA GLU A 713 36.23 -6.20 -33.22
C GLU A 713 36.64 -5.26 -34.35
N ALA A 714 37.06 -4.05 -33.99
CA ALA A 714 38.02 -3.27 -34.75
C ALA A 714 38.60 -2.15 -33.88
N GLN A 715 39.48 -2.50 -32.94
CA GLN A 715 40.50 -1.55 -32.47
C GLN A 715 41.86 -1.92 -33.09
N PRO A 716 42.60 -0.94 -33.64
CA PRO A 716 43.90 -1.18 -34.25
C PRO A 716 45.01 -1.29 -33.20
N SER A 717 45.91 -2.26 -33.38
CA SER A 717 47.14 -2.42 -32.58
C SER A 717 48.03 -1.17 -32.59
N PRO A 718 48.70 -0.84 -31.46
CA PRO A 718 49.76 0.15 -31.44
C PRO A 718 51.13 -0.54 -31.62
N ALA A 719 51.95 -0.07 -32.56
CA ALA A 719 53.40 -0.24 -32.48
C ALA A 719 54.16 0.76 -33.37
N ASN A 720 54.90 1.62 -32.66
CA ASN A 720 56.26 2.09 -32.93
C ASN A 720 56.60 2.90 -34.19
N THR A 721 56.94 4.15 -33.89
CA THR A 721 57.99 4.96 -34.51
C THR A 721 59.30 4.21 -34.74
N GLU A 722 59.86 4.30 -35.95
CA GLU A 722 61.23 4.75 -36.21
C GLU A 722 61.41 5.14 -37.70
N GLU A 723 62.44 5.91 -37.97
CA GLU A 723 62.55 7.03 -38.92
C GLU A 723 63.26 6.69 -40.26
N THR A 724 62.79 7.30 -41.36
CA THR A 724 63.51 7.85 -42.56
C THR A 724 64.52 7.01 -43.37
N PRO A 725 64.82 7.33 -44.67
CA PRO A 725 65.13 8.65 -45.26
C PRO A 725 64.10 9.23 -46.24
#